data_AF-U5EY31-F1
#
_entry.id   AF-U5EY31-F1
#
_cell.length_a   1.000
_cell.length_b   1.000
_cell.length_c   1.000
_cell.angle_alpha   90.00
_cell.angle_beta   90.00
_cell.angle_gamma   90.00
#
_symmetry.space_group_name_H-M   'P 1'
#
loop_
_entity.id
_entity.type
_entity.pdbx_description
1 polymer ?
#
loop_
_entity_poly.entity_id
_entity_poly.type
_entity_poly.pdbx_seq_one_letter_code
_entity_poly.pdbx_strand_id
1 'polypeptide(L)'
;ITVRDIYQNATSSMHLVRKETGIIYDRNMVKHSCLWDKLHQECPERLTRILDRCEELHLIERCKFITPRLGTHEEILKKHSQEQIDILKNACETMNEEQLEDLSSNYDAVYINSSTYELSLLSVGCTIELIDNILSNTIQNGMAIIRPPGHHAMKHEYNGYCLFNNVAIAAQHALDNRNLKRILIVDWDVHHGQGIQQMFYNDKRVLYFSIHRYENGNFWPNLRESDYDYIGEGDGLGFNFNLPLNVVGMTNSDYLAIFQQILLPVATEFNPELVIISSGFDSALGDPEGEMENTPANYTHLLSPLLSLAQGKVAVILEGGYGLDALSEGAALTLRTLLGDPCPLLVEKLEPPCESVQESILNCIYSHREYWFSLQINDVYSLDELNNINPQPNFHQISQNFYQDPSKLLEELRLTLGKKYPTRDTCPIQSDEVKNAFHERLQQLQILTDLNFPPNRVCYVYNESMLLHQHHEKWHPEHPDRILKIKNKLEEFGLLKRMKSINGRFGTEDEFYLAHSKEHVQMISELPEISESNLREMGRKYNSVYFHTKTLESASMAVGSVLEVVDEVLNGHSRSGVCVIRPPGHHCESDMPHGFCIFNNVAIAANYAIRDHGVKRILILDWDIHHGNGTQHIFENDPRVLYISVHRYDNGSFFPSSTDANFDVVGSGNGIGYNINIPWNRKGMGDMEYFAVFQNIIMPIAYEFNPELVLVSAGFDAAISDPLGGCLVTPEAYGYFTHWLTPLANGRIILCLEGGYNVNSISYAMTLCTKSLLGDPLPMLHVNQKWNGLHYSCIETIRSVLTVQEKYWKCLKFNKKLPIFNNYTIPAEVTETINQLTNSDNSQQEQVQNQSSNADQAGPSGSNTDSNKTVQTLECYLSDNLEALQNEEMFAVIPIRDCPHLKELTNVPEKINTKLPCSVCDSTIENWFCLHCFHVLCSRFVNEHMMLHFIDCDHPLALSFSDLSVWCYKCDSYVDNQLLYPFKNLAHQDKFNEDLVWSYDNNNKIESPDDDDDDDE
;
A
#
# COMPACT_ATOMS: atom_id res chain seq x y z
N ILE A 1 15.81 -28.27 -18.45
CA ILE A 1 15.35 -26.88 -18.23
C ILE A 1 13.90 -26.83 -18.69
N THR A 2 12.96 -26.62 -17.78
CA THR A 2 11.56 -26.40 -18.14
C THR A 2 11.42 -24.92 -18.49
N VAL A 3 11.10 -24.60 -19.75
CA VAL A 3 10.86 -23.21 -20.14
C VAL A 3 9.51 -22.79 -19.57
N ARG A 4 9.51 -21.90 -18.56
CA ARG A 4 8.28 -21.28 -18.06
C ARG A 4 7.88 -20.19 -19.04
N ASP A 5 6.73 -20.35 -19.69
CA ASP A 5 6.10 -19.24 -20.40
C ASP A 5 5.64 -18.19 -19.36
N ILE A 6 6.17 -16.99 -19.48
CA ILE A 6 5.86 -15.86 -18.60
C ILE A 6 4.43 -15.34 -18.79
N TYR A 7 3.80 -15.61 -19.93
CA TYR A 7 2.42 -15.22 -20.22
C TYR A 7 1.41 -16.34 -19.90
N GLN A 8 1.83 -17.47 -19.34
CA GLN A 8 0.96 -18.63 -19.11
C GLN A 8 -0.21 -18.30 -18.17
N ASN A 9 -0.02 -17.45 -17.16
CA ASN A 9 -1.03 -17.12 -16.16
C ASN A 9 -2.09 -16.16 -16.75
N ALA A 10 -1.66 -15.05 -17.38
CA ALA A 10 -2.48 -14.22 -18.25
C ALA A 10 -3.25 -15.03 -19.32
N THR A 11 -2.60 -15.98 -19.99
CA THR A 11 -3.24 -16.87 -21.00
C THR A 11 -4.29 -17.78 -20.37
N SER A 12 -4.03 -18.32 -19.17
CA SER A 12 -4.99 -19.13 -18.41
C SER A 12 -6.24 -18.34 -17.99
N SER A 13 -6.12 -17.01 -17.87
CA SER A 13 -7.24 -16.13 -17.51
C SER A 13 -8.27 -15.91 -18.63
N MET A 14 -8.01 -16.40 -19.85
CA MET A 14 -8.87 -16.20 -21.03
C MET A 14 -10.34 -16.58 -20.79
N HIS A 15 -10.59 -17.61 -19.98
CA HIS A 15 -11.94 -18.10 -19.67
C HIS A 15 -12.47 -17.67 -18.29
N LEU A 16 -11.72 -16.85 -17.54
CA LEU A 16 -12.16 -16.28 -16.26
C LEU A 16 -13.12 -15.09 -16.51
N VAL A 17 -14.36 -15.39 -16.88
CA VAL A 17 -15.41 -14.39 -17.08
C VAL A 17 -16.23 -14.25 -15.80
N ARG A 18 -16.62 -13.01 -15.46
CA ARG A 18 -17.51 -12.69 -14.32
C ARG A 18 -18.74 -13.58 -14.27
N LYS A 19 -19.01 -14.18 -13.11
CA LYS A 19 -20.21 -15.00 -12.83
C LYS A 19 -21.23 -14.23 -11.99
N GLU A 20 -22.40 -14.84 -11.79
CA GLU A 20 -23.48 -14.34 -10.95
C GLU A 20 -23.01 -14.08 -9.50
N THR A 21 -23.56 -13.06 -8.85
CA THR A 21 -23.43 -12.85 -7.40
C THR A 21 -24.48 -13.67 -6.68
N GLY A 22 -24.07 -14.44 -5.68
CA GLY A 22 -24.97 -15.22 -4.83
C GLY A 22 -25.58 -14.38 -3.69
N ILE A 23 -26.78 -14.74 -3.28
CA ILE A 23 -27.39 -14.22 -2.05
C ILE A 23 -28.08 -15.33 -1.27
N ILE A 24 -27.94 -15.34 0.05
CA ILE A 24 -28.56 -16.32 0.94
C ILE A 24 -29.11 -15.64 2.19
N TYR A 25 -30.36 -15.96 2.53
CA TYR A 25 -31.06 -15.53 3.74
C TYR A 25 -32.27 -16.44 3.97
N ASP A 26 -32.78 -16.48 5.20
CA ASP A 26 -34.09 -17.06 5.48
C ASP A 26 -34.92 -16.09 6.34
N ARG A 27 -36.08 -15.66 5.84
CA ARG A 27 -36.98 -14.74 6.58
C ARG A 27 -37.55 -15.37 7.87
N ASN A 28 -37.33 -16.66 8.16
CA ASN A 28 -37.60 -17.27 9.48
C ASN A 28 -36.63 -16.83 10.58
N MET A 29 -35.45 -16.27 10.25
CA MET A 29 -34.47 -15.79 11.24
C MET A 29 -35.02 -14.65 12.11
N VAL A 30 -36.11 -13.99 11.72
CA VAL A 30 -36.88 -13.04 12.54
C VAL A 30 -37.45 -13.65 13.83
N LYS A 31 -37.48 -14.98 13.97
CA LYS A 31 -37.92 -15.64 15.22
C LYS A 31 -36.83 -15.66 16.29
N HIS A 32 -35.56 -15.39 15.95
CA HIS A 32 -34.54 -15.11 16.93
C HIS A 32 -34.68 -13.63 17.34
N SER A 33 -35.13 -13.43 18.57
CA SER A 33 -35.39 -12.13 19.20
C SER A 33 -35.37 -12.28 20.72
N CYS A 34 -34.96 -11.23 21.42
CA CYS A 34 -35.05 -11.19 22.87
C CYS A 34 -36.53 -11.21 23.31
N LEU A 35 -36.89 -12.06 24.27
CA LEU A 35 -38.27 -12.20 24.75
C LEU A 35 -38.57 -11.19 25.87
N TRP A 36 -37.59 -10.97 26.74
CA TRP A 36 -37.71 -10.20 27.96
C TRP A 36 -37.41 -8.71 27.79
N ASP A 37 -36.56 -8.33 26.84
CA ASP A 37 -36.28 -6.95 26.45
C ASP A 37 -36.72 -6.73 24.99
N LYS A 38 -37.51 -5.67 24.76
CA LYS A 38 -38.07 -5.32 23.44
C LYS A 38 -37.34 -4.16 22.75
N LEU A 39 -36.38 -3.56 23.43
CA LEU A 39 -35.50 -2.53 22.90
C LEU A 39 -34.09 -3.08 22.66
N HIS A 40 -33.88 -4.38 22.88
CA HIS A 40 -32.66 -5.11 22.59
C HIS A 40 -32.22 -4.90 21.13
N GLN A 41 -31.03 -4.34 20.94
CA GLN A 41 -30.56 -3.84 19.64
C GLN A 41 -30.28 -4.94 18.61
N GLU A 42 -29.82 -6.11 19.07
CA GLU A 42 -29.82 -7.31 18.23
C GLU A 42 -31.28 -7.79 18.10
N CYS A 43 -31.92 -7.39 17.00
CA CYS A 43 -33.36 -7.51 16.76
C CYS A 43 -33.69 -8.03 15.34
N PRO A 44 -34.91 -8.59 15.13
CA PRO A 44 -35.38 -9.04 13.81
C PRO A 44 -35.31 -8.00 12.70
N GLU A 45 -35.52 -6.73 13.05
CA GLU A 45 -35.55 -5.58 12.15
C GLU A 45 -34.21 -5.39 11.41
N ARG A 46 -33.09 -5.82 12.01
CA ARG A 46 -31.76 -5.85 11.35
C ARG A 46 -31.78 -6.62 10.04
N LEU A 47 -32.44 -7.80 10.03
CA LEU A 47 -32.59 -8.61 8.83
C LEU A 47 -33.57 -7.98 7.85
N THR A 48 -34.74 -7.54 8.32
CA THR A 48 -35.79 -7.07 7.40
C THR A 48 -35.39 -5.76 6.74
N ARG A 49 -34.83 -4.78 7.47
CA ARG A 49 -34.42 -3.48 6.90
C ARG A 49 -33.38 -3.64 5.78
N ILE A 50 -32.41 -4.55 5.93
CA ILE A 50 -31.44 -4.87 4.87
C ILE A 50 -32.15 -5.47 3.64
N LEU A 51 -33.05 -6.45 3.84
CA LEU A 51 -33.77 -7.07 2.73
C LEU A 51 -34.68 -6.07 2.01
N ASP A 52 -35.44 -5.29 2.76
CA ASP A 52 -36.34 -4.26 2.25
C ASP A 52 -35.54 -3.20 1.45
N ARG A 53 -34.38 -2.75 1.95
CA ARG A 53 -33.50 -1.80 1.24
C ARG A 53 -32.84 -2.40 -0.01
N CYS A 54 -32.49 -3.67 0.02
CA CYS A 54 -32.02 -4.41 -1.17
C CYS A 54 -33.14 -4.64 -2.20
N GLU A 55 -34.41 -4.70 -1.78
CA GLU A 55 -35.58 -4.78 -2.65
C GLU A 55 -35.93 -3.40 -3.24
N GLU A 56 -35.85 -2.31 -2.46
CA GLU A 56 -35.98 -0.92 -2.92
C GLU A 56 -34.96 -0.56 -4.02
N LEU A 57 -33.72 -1.01 -3.88
CA LEU A 57 -32.63 -0.77 -4.83
C LEU A 57 -32.54 -1.82 -5.96
N HIS A 58 -33.55 -2.69 -6.09
CA HIS A 58 -33.61 -3.74 -7.12
C HIS A 58 -32.37 -4.64 -7.18
N LEU A 59 -31.79 -4.97 -6.02
CA LEU A 59 -30.56 -5.77 -5.91
C LEU A 59 -30.84 -7.27 -5.78
N ILE A 60 -31.85 -7.67 -4.99
CA ILE A 60 -32.18 -9.09 -4.76
C ILE A 60 -32.47 -9.81 -6.09
N GLU A 61 -33.23 -9.18 -6.98
CA GLU A 61 -33.61 -9.70 -8.30
C GLU A 61 -32.45 -9.85 -9.30
N ARG A 62 -31.29 -9.23 -9.01
CA ARG A 62 -30.06 -9.33 -9.79
C ARG A 62 -29.13 -10.44 -9.28
N CYS A 63 -29.40 -10.98 -8.10
CA CYS A 63 -28.61 -12.01 -7.44
C CYS A 63 -29.18 -13.41 -7.67
N LYS A 64 -28.30 -14.41 -7.65
CA LYS A 64 -28.67 -15.82 -7.61
C LYS A 64 -29.01 -16.22 -6.18
N PHE A 65 -30.30 -16.41 -5.89
CA PHE A 65 -30.72 -16.93 -4.59
C PHE A 65 -30.19 -18.36 -4.38
N ILE A 66 -29.50 -18.58 -3.26
CA ILE A 66 -28.99 -19.88 -2.81
C ILE A 66 -29.93 -20.40 -1.72
N THR A 67 -30.34 -21.67 -1.80
CA THR A 67 -31.27 -22.27 -0.83
C THR A 67 -30.62 -22.41 0.56
N PRO A 68 -31.21 -21.86 1.64
CA PRO A 68 -30.78 -22.11 3.01
C PRO A 68 -30.78 -23.59 3.39
N ARG A 69 -29.84 -23.98 4.28
CA ARG A 69 -29.86 -25.26 4.99
C ARG A 69 -29.41 -25.09 6.43
N LEU A 70 -29.75 -26.07 7.26
CA LEU A 70 -29.14 -26.22 8.58
C LEU A 70 -27.67 -26.68 8.43
N GLY A 71 -26.79 -26.11 9.24
CA GLY A 71 -25.47 -26.64 9.54
C GLY A 71 -25.60 -27.99 10.24
N THR A 72 -24.74 -28.94 9.87
CA THR A 72 -24.74 -30.28 10.46
C THR A 72 -23.98 -30.30 11.77
N HIS A 73 -24.29 -31.29 12.62
CA HIS A 73 -23.61 -31.51 13.90
C HIS A 73 -22.09 -31.70 13.74
N GLU A 74 -21.67 -32.39 12.67
CA GLU A 74 -20.25 -32.60 12.33
C GLU A 74 -19.54 -31.30 11.92
N GLU A 75 -20.21 -30.41 11.19
CA GLU A 75 -19.65 -29.10 10.81
C GLU A 75 -19.41 -28.21 12.03
N ILE A 76 -20.36 -28.16 12.97
CA ILE A 76 -20.26 -27.30 14.16
C ILE A 76 -19.20 -27.84 15.15
N LEU A 77 -19.09 -29.17 15.28
CA LEU A 77 -18.04 -29.82 16.07
C LEU A 77 -16.61 -29.54 15.57
N LYS A 78 -16.41 -28.99 14.37
CA LYS A 78 -15.08 -28.54 13.90
C LYS A 78 -14.50 -27.39 14.71
N LYS A 79 -15.35 -26.54 15.31
CA LYS A 79 -14.93 -25.36 16.08
C LYS A 79 -15.57 -25.26 17.48
N HIS A 80 -16.71 -25.90 17.75
CA HIS A 80 -17.37 -25.88 19.05
C HIS A 80 -17.40 -27.25 19.74
N SER A 81 -17.58 -27.23 21.05
CA SER A 81 -17.68 -28.43 21.88
C SER A 81 -19.08 -29.05 21.83
N GLN A 82 -19.12 -30.39 21.91
CA GLN A 82 -20.36 -31.18 22.06
C GLN A 82 -21.24 -30.66 23.21
N GLU A 83 -20.60 -30.31 24.33
CA GLU A 83 -21.27 -29.80 25.54
C GLU A 83 -22.09 -28.54 25.29
N GLN A 84 -21.54 -27.53 24.59
CA GLN A 84 -22.32 -26.34 24.25
C GLN A 84 -23.44 -26.66 23.25
N ILE A 85 -23.20 -27.48 22.23
CA ILE A 85 -24.26 -27.88 21.28
C ILE A 85 -25.43 -28.55 22.04
N ASP A 86 -25.14 -29.42 23.01
CA ASP A 86 -26.16 -30.05 23.84
C ASP A 86 -26.84 -29.07 24.80
N ILE A 87 -26.12 -28.09 25.38
CA ILE A 87 -26.72 -27.05 26.23
C ILE A 87 -27.77 -26.24 25.46
N LEU A 88 -27.38 -25.63 24.33
CA LEU A 88 -28.27 -24.76 23.55
C LEU A 88 -29.48 -25.55 23.01
N LYS A 89 -29.26 -26.78 22.55
CA LYS A 89 -30.33 -27.64 22.06
C LYS A 89 -31.33 -28.00 23.17
N ASN A 90 -30.86 -28.56 24.29
CA ASN A 90 -31.74 -28.97 25.38
C ASN A 90 -32.49 -27.77 25.97
N ALA A 91 -31.86 -26.59 26.03
CA ALA A 91 -32.52 -25.35 26.43
C ALA A 91 -33.69 -25.01 25.50
N CYS A 92 -33.44 -24.89 24.19
CA CYS A 92 -34.48 -24.53 23.22
C CYS A 92 -35.61 -25.56 23.12
N GLU A 93 -35.33 -26.85 23.36
CA GLU A 93 -36.33 -27.93 23.32
C GLU A 93 -37.14 -28.10 24.62
N THR A 94 -36.67 -27.62 25.78
CA THR A 94 -37.26 -27.99 27.09
C THR A 94 -37.48 -26.87 28.11
N MET A 95 -36.85 -25.71 27.96
CA MET A 95 -36.93 -24.61 28.94
C MET A 95 -38.08 -23.63 28.62
N ASN A 96 -38.62 -22.99 29.66
CA ASN A 96 -39.53 -21.86 29.53
C ASN A 96 -38.78 -20.51 29.46
N GLU A 97 -39.50 -19.41 29.23
CA GLU A 97 -38.93 -18.06 29.10
C GLU A 97 -38.08 -17.63 30.32
N GLU A 98 -38.55 -17.87 31.55
CA GLU A 98 -37.82 -17.57 32.79
C GLU A 98 -36.52 -18.37 32.90
N GLN A 99 -36.55 -19.66 32.53
CA GLN A 99 -35.38 -20.54 32.52
C GLN A 99 -34.40 -20.19 31.39
N LEU A 100 -34.88 -19.65 30.27
CA LEU A 100 -34.06 -19.19 29.15
C LEU A 100 -33.39 -17.84 29.46
N GLU A 101 -34.07 -16.93 30.16
CA GLU A 101 -33.45 -15.72 30.72
C GLU A 101 -32.38 -16.10 31.76
N ASP A 102 -32.71 -17.04 32.67
CA ASP A 102 -31.80 -17.55 33.69
C ASP A 102 -30.56 -18.24 33.08
N LEU A 103 -30.72 -19.00 31.98
CA LEU A 103 -29.61 -19.58 31.22
C LEU A 103 -28.78 -18.51 30.50
N SER A 104 -29.43 -17.59 29.79
CA SER A 104 -28.77 -16.52 29.03
C SER A 104 -27.87 -15.67 29.92
N SER A 105 -28.34 -15.36 31.14
CA SER A 105 -27.62 -14.58 32.13
C SER A 105 -26.30 -15.20 32.65
N ASN A 106 -25.94 -16.44 32.27
CA ASN A 106 -24.62 -17.01 32.58
C ASN A 106 -23.55 -16.68 31.52
N TYR A 107 -23.93 -16.03 30.43
CA TYR A 107 -23.07 -15.68 29.29
C TYR A 107 -23.11 -14.16 29.07
N ASP A 108 -22.00 -13.58 28.63
CA ASP A 108 -21.90 -12.13 28.46
C ASP A 108 -22.54 -11.67 27.14
N ALA A 109 -23.39 -10.65 27.22
CA ALA A 109 -24.17 -10.09 26.11
C ALA A 109 -24.91 -11.14 25.23
N VAL A 110 -25.57 -12.14 25.81
CA VAL A 110 -26.30 -13.19 25.06
C VAL A 110 -27.78 -13.28 25.46
N TYR A 111 -28.65 -13.61 24.50
CA TYR A 111 -30.03 -14.04 24.76
C TYR A 111 -30.37 -15.33 24.00
N ILE A 112 -31.22 -16.18 24.60
CA ILE A 112 -31.65 -17.47 24.03
C ILE A 112 -33.18 -17.54 24.05
N ASN A 113 -33.79 -17.93 22.94
CA ASN A 113 -35.21 -18.24 22.85
C ASN A 113 -35.42 -19.64 22.21
N SER A 114 -36.65 -20.16 22.19
CA SER A 114 -36.97 -21.51 21.70
C SER A 114 -36.60 -21.79 20.23
N SER A 115 -36.30 -20.76 19.43
CA SER A 115 -35.85 -20.88 18.04
C SER A 115 -34.36 -20.61 17.85
N THR A 116 -33.62 -20.17 18.88
CA THR A 116 -32.20 -19.82 18.77
C THR A 116 -31.35 -20.99 18.25
N TYR A 117 -31.56 -22.22 18.74
CA TYR A 117 -30.78 -23.38 18.28
C TYR A 117 -30.93 -23.61 16.77
N GLU A 118 -32.17 -23.77 16.28
CA GLU A 118 -32.46 -24.01 14.86
C GLU A 118 -31.93 -22.89 13.96
N LEU A 119 -32.04 -21.62 14.38
CA LEU A 119 -31.57 -20.48 13.60
C LEU A 119 -30.05 -20.28 13.66
N SER A 120 -29.39 -20.73 14.73
CA SER A 120 -27.93 -20.81 14.79
C SER A 120 -27.41 -21.89 13.83
N LEU A 121 -28.07 -23.07 13.76
CA LEU A 121 -27.76 -24.06 12.74
C LEU A 121 -27.96 -23.46 11.33
N LEU A 122 -29.07 -22.76 11.09
CA LEU A 122 -29.41 -22.17 9.79
C LEU A 122 -28.39 -21.11 9.34
N SER A 123 -27.90 -20.28 10.25
CA SER A 123 -26.88 -19.24 9.98
C SER A 123 -25.53 -19.85 9.58
N VAL A 124 -25.07 -20.87 10.32
CA VAL A 124 -23.87 -21.65 9.97
C VAL A 124 -24.04 -22.32 8.60
N GLY A 125 -25.18 -22.99 8.36
CA GLY A 125 -25.43 -23.69 7.10
C GLY A 125 -25.52 -22.76 5.88
N CYS A 126 -26.12 -21.57 6.04
CA CYS A 126 -26.12 -20.53 5.00
C CYS A 126 -24.70 -20.04 4.67
N THR A 127 -23.87 -19.82 5.69
CA THR A 127 -22.48 -19.38 5.54
C THR A 127 -21.66 -20.41 4.75
N ILE A 128 -21.81 -21.70 5.08
CA ILE A 128 -21.13 -22.79 4.38
C ILE A 128 -21.62 -22.91 2.94
N GLU A 129 -22.93 -22.90 2.68
CA GLU A 129 -23.47 -23.00 1.30
C GLU A 129 -23.00 -21.85 0.40
N LEU A 130 -22.92 -20.62 0.91
CA LEU A 130 -22.40 -19.49 0.15
C LEU A 130 -20.94 -19.74 -0.29
N ILE A 131 -20.08 -20.12 0.66
CA ILE A 131 -18.66 -20.40 0.40
C ILE A 131 -18.49 -21.62 -0.52
N ASP A 132 -19.30 -22.67 -0.36
CA ASP A 132 -19.25 -23.84 -1.23
C ASP A 132 -19.70 -23.55 -2.67
N ASN A 133 -20.66 -22.65 -2.87
CA ASN A 133 -21.07 -22.18 -4.19
C ASN A 133 -19.99 -21.28 -4.84
N ILE A 134 -19.30 -20.43 -4.06
CA ILE A 134 -18.13 -19.67 -4.53
C ILE A 134 -16.98 -20.61 -4.93
N LEU A 135 -16.61 -21.56 -4.07
CA LEU A 135 -15.44 -22.44 -4.29
C LEU A 135 -15.69 -23.51 -5.36
N SER A 136 -16.93 -23.94 -5.57
CA SER A 136 -17.32 -24.73 -6.76
C SER A 136 -17.46 -23.87 -8.03
N ASN A 137 -17.36 -22.55 -7.92
CA ASN A 137 -17.49 -21.56 -8.99
C ASN A 137 -18.89 -21.62 -9.67
N THR A 138 -19.96 -21.92 -8.93
CA THR A 138 -21.36 -21.78 -9.40
C THR A 138 -21.85 -20.34 -9.35
N ILE A 139 -21.16 -19.50 -8.58
CA ILE A 139 -21.25 -18.04 -8.48
C ILE A 139 -19.82 -17.45 -8.47
N GLN A 140 -19.72 -16.13 -8.49
CA GLN A 140 -18.45 -15.40 -8.36
C GLN A 140 -18.08 -15.11 -6.91
N ASN A 141 -19.04 -14.49 -6.22
CA ASN A 141 -18.98 -13.92 -4.89
C ASN A 141 -20.41 -13.91 -4.32
N GLY A 142 -20.62 -13.44 -3.10
CA GLY A 142 -21.99 -13.24 -2.60
C GLY A 142 -22.09 -12.83 -1.15
N MET A 143 -23.34 -12.66 -0.69
CA MET A 143 -23.68 -12.17 0.65
C MET A 143 -24.61 -13.13 1.40
N ALA A 144 -24.30 -13.38 2.67
CA ALA A 144 -25.15 -14.09 3.61
C ALA A 144 -25.75 -13.09 4.61
N ILE A 145 -27.05 -12.83 4.48
CA ILE A 145 -27.80 -11.92 5.35
C ILE A 145 -28.47 -12.80 6.41
N ILE A 146 -27.78 -13.02 7.53
CA ILE A 146 -28.06 -14.07 8.51
C ILE A 146 -28.12 -13.54 9.94
N ARG A 147 -28.87 -14.23 10.81
CA ARG A 147 -28.93 -13.98 12.26
C ARG A 147 -29.23 -15.29 13.02
N PRO A 148 -28.59 -15.59 14.15
CA PRO A 148 -27.62 -14.77 14.90
C PRO A 148 -26.24 -14.58 14.22
N PRO A 149 -25.47 -13.56 14.66
CA PRO A 149 -24.05 -13.40 14.32
C PRO A 149 -23.18 -14.54 14.88
N GLY A 150 -21.90 -14.54 14.54
CA GLY A 150 -20.97 -15.62 14.87
C GLY A 150 -19.59 -15.22 15.38
N HIS A 151 -18.99 -14.09 14.98
CA HIS A 151 -17.55 -13.85 15.19
C HIS A 151 -17.07 -13.91 16.66
N HIS A 152 -17.92 -13.56 17.65
CA HIS A 152 -17.58 -13.67 19.07
C HIS A 152 -17.71 -15.08 19.66
N ALA A 153 -18.42 -16.01 19.02
CA ALA A 153 -18.71 -17.31 19.62
C ALA A 153 -17.43 -18.14 19.79
N MET A 154 -17.17 -18.56 21.03
CA MET A 154 -15.98 -19.32 21.42
C MET A 154 -16.27 -20.84 21.44
N LYS A 155 -15.21 -21.64 21.42
CA LYS A 155 -15.31 -23.12 21.37
C LYS A 155 -16.13 -23.74 22.52
N HIS A 156 -16.12 -23.10 23.68
CA HIS A 156 -16.73 -23.58 24.92
C HIS A 156 -17.69 -22.56 25.57
N GLU A 157 -18.07 -21.47 24.88
CA GLU A 157 -18.81 -20.35 25.48
C GLU A 157 -19.53 -19.50 24.40
N TYR A 158 -20.72 -18.99 24.72
CA TYR A 158 -21.43 -17.98 23.92
C TYR A 158 -21.07 -16.58 24.42
N ASN A 159 -20.99 -15.61 23.52
CA ASN A 159 -20.58 -14.25 23.83
C ASN A 159 -21.10 -13.28 22.75
N GLY A 160 -21.44 -12.04 23.08
CA GLY A 160 -21.71 -10.98 22.08
C GLY A 160 -22.77 -11.34 21.04
N TYR A 161 -23.93 -11.81 21.49
CA TYR A 161 -25.04 -12.33 20.68
C TYR A 161 -24.70 -13.55 19.78
N CYS A 162 -23.46 -14.05 19.81
CA CYS A 162 -22.98 -15.12 18.95
C CYS A 162 -23.08 -16.49 19.65
N LEU A 163 -23.74 -17.45 19.01
CA LEU A 163 -23.96 -18.80 19.53
C LEU A 163 -23.02 -19.85 18.89
N PHE A 164 -22.84 -19.78 17.57
CA PHE A 164 -21.88 -20.60 16.81
C PHE A 164 -21.13 -19.70 15.83
N ASN A 165 -19.84 -19.94 15.64
CA ASN A 165 -18.97 -19.07 14.87
C ASN A 165 -19.11 -19.33 13.37
N ASN A 166 -20.11 -18.69 12.76
CA ASN A 166 -20.48 -18.77 11.35
C ASN A 166 -19.25 -18.79 10.43
N VAL A 167 -18.40 -17.77 10.52
CA VAL A 167 -17.22 -17.59 9.68
C VAL A 167 -16.13 -18.62 9.98
N ALA A 168 -15.80 -18.87 11.26
CA ALA A 168 -14.72 -19.80 11.59
C ALA A 168 -15.06 -21.27 11.27
N ILE A 169 -16.32 -21.67 11.40
CA ILE A 169 -16.80 -23.00 10.96
C ILE A 169 -16.67 -23.13 9.45
N ALA A 170 -17.11 -22.13 8.69
CA ALA A 170 -17.10 -22.18 7.22
C ALA A 170 -15.69 -22.07 6.62
N ALA A 171 -14.80 -21.27 7.23
CA ALA A 171 -13.37 -21.25 6.90
C ALA A 171 -12.73 -22.62 7.14
N GLN A 172 -13.01 -23.27 8.28
CA GLN A 172 -12.52 -24.63 8.54
C GLN A 172 -13.09 -25.66 7.55
N HIS A 173 -14.38 -25.55 7.18
CA HIS A 173 -14.98 -26.36 6.12
C HIS A 173 -14.21 -26.20 4.80
N ALA A 174 -13.85 -24.99 4.40
CA ALA A 174 -13.09 -24.74 3.17
C ALA A 174 -11.65 -25.28 3.22
N LEU A 175 -10.95 -25.17 4.36
CA LEU A 175 -9.63 -25.77 4.55
C LEU A 175 -9.67 -27.30 4.40
N ASP A 176 -10.59 -27.96 5.10
CA ASP A 176 -10.66 -29.41 5.19
C ASP A 176 -11.24 -30.04 3.90
N ASN A 177 -12.39 -29.53 3.43
CA ASN A 177 -13.19 -30.17 2.40
C ASN A 177 -12.85 -29.67 1.00
N ARG A 178 -12.34 -28.42 0.87
CA ARG A 178 -11.95 -27.81 -0.41
C ARG A 178 -10.43 -27.70 -0.59
N ASN A 179 -9.65 -28.20 0.36
CA ASN A 179 -8.19 -28.24 0.34
C ASN A 179 -7.51 -26.86 0.21
N LEU A 180 -8.15 -25.77 0.63
CA LEU A 180 -7.52 -24.45 0.64
C LEU A 180 -6.26 -24.42 1.52
N LYS A 181 -5.39 -23.44 1.25
CA LYS A 181 -4.11 -23.25 1.91
C LYS A 181 -3.95 -21.84 2.47
N ARG A 182 -4.67 -20.84 1.94
CA ARG A 182 -4.66 -19.45 2.40
C ARG A 182 -6.06 -18.84 2.30
N ILE A 183 -6.68 -18.54 3.43
CA ILE A 183 -7.97 -17.83 3.54
C ILE A 183 -7.70 -16.51 4.27
N LEU A 184 -8.17 -15.40 3.72
CA LEU A 184 -8.19 -14.12 4.42
C LEU A 184 -9.57 -13.95 5.07
N ILE A 185 -9.60 -13.63 6.36
CA ILE A 185 -10.79 -13.14 7.06
C ILE A 185 -10.54 -11.68 7.40
N VAL A 186 -11.38 -10.79 6.87
CA VAL A 186 -11.42 -9.37 7.25
C VAL A 186 -12.64 -9.16 8.12
N ASP A 187 -12.45 -8.63 9.31
CA ASP A 187 -13.50 -8.31 10.27
C ASP A 187 -13.56 -6.80 10.43
N TRP A 188 -14.61 -6.19 9.88
CA TRP A 188 -14.83 -4.73 9.91
C TRP A 188 -15.99 -4.31 10.83
N ASP A 189 -16.55 -5.29 11.55
CA ASP A 189 -17.41 -5.07 12.70
C ASP A 189 -16.66 -4.24 13.74
N VAL A 190 -17.36 -3.33 14.42
CA VAL A 190 -16.69 -2.43 15.38
C VAL A 190 -16.24 -3.15 16.65
N HIS A 191 -16.63 -4.41 16.85
CA HIS A 191 -16.21 -5.24 17.98
C HIS A 191 -15.13 -6.24 17.56
N HIS A 192 -14.18 -6.53 18.45
CA HIS A 192 -13.17 -7.55 18.18
C HIS A 192 -13.79 -8.95 18.17
N GLY A 193 -13.76 -9.63 17.01
CA GLY A 193 -14.14 -11.03 16.84
C GLY A 193 -13.16 -12.02 17.48
N GLN A 194 -12.94 -11.90 18.79
CA GLN A 194 -12.04 -12.71 19.59
C GLN A 194 -12.26 -14.23 19.44
N GLY A 195 -13.50 -14.64 19.16
CA GLY A 195 -13.84 -16.03 18.83
C GLY A 195 -13.14 -16.53 17.55
N ILE A 196 -13.03 -15.70 16.51
CA ILE A 196 -12.27 -16.03 15.28
C ILE A 196 -10.76 -16.05 15.59
N GLN A 197 -10.24 -15.02 16.27
CA GLN A 197 -8.84 -14.96 16.71
C GLN A 197 -8.42 -16.25 17.42
N GLN A 198 -9.11 -16.63 18.51
CA GLN A 198 -8.81 -17.83 19.28
C GLN A 198 -8.88 -19.12 18.44
N MET A 199 -9.77 -19.16 17.43
CA MET A 199 -9.96 -20.34 16.59
C MET A 199 -8.90 -20.55 15.51
N PHE A 200 -8.06 -19.55 15.22
CA PHE A 200 -6.98 -19.62 14.21
C PHE A 200 -5.62 -19.08 14.66
N TYR A 201 -5.47 -18.67 15.93
CA TYR A 201 -4.26 -18.05 16.51
C TYR A 201 -2.93 -18.79 16.23
N ASN A 202 -2.99 -20.10 15.94
CA ASN A 202 -1.86 -20.99 15.66
C ASN A 202 -1.93 -21.63 14.25
N ASP A 203 -2.59 -21.00 13.27
CA ASP A 203 -2.82 -21.55 11.92
C ASP A 203 -2.67 -20.52 10.78
N LYS A 204 -1.43 -20.31 10.32
CA LYS A 204 -1.05 -19.49 9.15
C LYS A 204 -1.78 -19.79 7.81
N ARG A 205 -2.64 -20.81 7.75
CA ARG A 205 -3.55 -21.00 6.60
C ARG A 205 -4.69 -20.00 6.61
N VAL A 206 -4.93 -19.34 7.75
CA VAL A 206 -5.90 -18.25 7.91
C VAL A 206 -5.15 -17.02 8.36
N LEU A 207 -5.32 -15.92 7.62
CA LEU A 207 -4.94 -14.58 8.04
C LEU A 207 -6.20 -13.92 8.57
N TYR A 208 -6.23 -13.58 9.86
CA TYR A 208 -7.30 -12.79 10.48
C TYR A 208 -6.86 -11.32 10.58
N PHE A 209 -7.78 -10.40 10.29
CA PHE A 209 -7.55 -8.96 10.36
C PHE A 209 -8.81 -8.28 10.91
N SER A 210 -8.73 -7.63 12.07
CA SER A 210 -9.87 -6.97 12.75
C SER A 210 -9.63 -5.48 12.96
N ILE A 211 -10.66 -4.66 12.67
CA ILE A 211 -10.67 -3.21 12.91
C ILE A 211 -11.80 -2.87 13.90
N HIS A 212 -11.47 -2.64 15.16
CA HIS A 212 -12.47 -2.57 16.23
C HIS A 212 -12.23 -1.41 17.20
N ARG A 213 -13.29 -0.89 17.81
CA ARG A 213 -13.22 0.03 18.95
C ARG A 213 -12.58 -0.71 20.14
N TYR A 214 -11.70 -0.02 20.86
CA TYR A 214 -10.93 -0.61 21.96
C TYR A 214 -10.79 0.37 23.13
N GLU A 215 -10.53 1.65 22.84
CA GLU A 215 -10.35 2.72 23.83
C GLU A 215 -9.39 2.31 24.97
N ASN A 216 -8.25 1.68 24.61
CA ASN A 216 -7.22 1.18 25.51
C ASN A 216 -7.76 0.13 26.51
N GLY A 217 -8.63 -0.77 26.02
CA GLY A 217 -9.28 -1.83 26.80
C GLY A 217 -10.58 -1.43 27.52
N ASN A 218 -11.05 -0.19 27.36
CA ASN A 218 -12.29 0.28 28.00
C ASN A 218 -13.57 -0.08 27.21
N PHE A 219 -13.48 -0.34 25.90
CA PHE A 219 -14.62 -0.83 25.12
C PHE A 219 -14.74 -2.36 25.15
N TRP A 220 -15.97 -2.85 25.03
CA TRP A 220 -16.31 -4.27 25.05
C TRP A 220 -15.72 -5.00 23.82
N PRO A 221 -15.16 -6.24 23.94
CA PRO A 221 -15.21 -7.16 25.08
C PRO A 221 -14.14 -6.93 26.17
N ASN A 222 -13.47 -5.77 26.21
CA ASN A 222 -12.53 -5.39 27.27
C ASN A 222 -11.32 -6.34 27.45
N LEU A 223 -10.87 -6.97 26.36
CA LEU A 223 -9.81 -7.99 26.35
C LEU A 223 -8.45 -7.41 25.98
N ARG A 224 -7.40 -7.70 26.77
CA ARG A 224 -6.01 -7.28 26.46
C ARG A 224 -5.49 -7.94 25.18
N GLU A 225 -6.01 -9.11 24.83
CA GLU A 225 -5.72 -9.82 23.59
C GLU A 225 -6.37 -9.23 22.34
N SER A 226 -7.14 -8.13 22.45
CA SER A 226 -7.58 -7.32 21.31
C SER A 226 -6.53 -6.30 20.84
N ASP A 227 -5.42 -6.14 21.56
CA ASP A 227 -4.42 -5.11 21.24
C ASP A 227 -3.50 -5.51 20.07
N TYR A 228 -2.79 -4.53 19.52
CA TYR A 228 -1.98 -4.64 18.30
C TYR A 228 -0.76 -5.59 18.40
N ASP A 229 -0.37 -6.00 19.61
CA ASP A 229 0.78 -6.88 19.88
C ASP A 229 0.39 -8.36 20.05
N TYR A 230 -0.90 -8.71 19.98
CA TYR A 230 -1.38 -10.10 20.00
C TYR A 230 -1.41 -10.72 18.60
N ILE A 231 -0.20 -10.93 18.05
CA ILE A 231 0.01 -11.23 16.62
C ILE A 231 -0.15 -12.71 16.22
N GLY A 232 -0.64 -13.58 17.10
CA GLY A 232 -0.69 -15.04 16.92
C GLY A 232 0.33 -15.79 17.77
N GLU A 233 0.36 -17.11 17.64
CA GLU A 233 1.34 -17.99 18.30
C GLU A 233 1.85 -19.10 17.37
N GLY A 234 3.00 -19.70 17.73
CA GLY A 234 3.46 -20.96 17.15
C GLY A 234 3.58 -20.92 15.62
N ASP A 235 2.78 -21.75 14.94
CA ASP A 235 2.77 -21.86 13.49
C ASP A 235 1.88 -20.79 12.81
N GLY A 236 1.13 -20.00 13.59
CA GLY A 236 0.31 -18.85 13.17
C GLY A 236 0.85 -17.48 13.60
N LEU A 237 2.06 -17.42 14.17
CA LEU A 237 2.70 -16.17 14.59
C LEU A 237 2.87 -15.21 13.40
N GLY A 238 2.35 -14.00 13.53
CA GLY A 238 2.28 -12.97 12.49
C GLY A 238 1.01 -13.00 11.62
N PHE A 239 0.10 -13.96 11.80
CA PHE A 239 -1.12 -14.12 10.96
C PHE A 239 -2.42 -13.63 11.64
N ASN A 240 -2.31 -12.92 12.77
CA ASN A 240 -3.44 -12.35 13.49
C ASN A 240 -3.25 -10.84 13.69
N PHE A 241 -3.90 -10.03 12.85
CA PHE A 241 -3.81 -8.58 12.90
C PHE A 241 -4.98 -7.99 13.69
N ASN A 242 -4.68 -7.38 14.83
CA ASN A 242 -5.60 -6.53 15.55
C ASN A 242 -5.26 -5.07 15.31
N LEU A 243 -6.23 -4.26 14.90
CA LEU A 243 -6.12 -2.82 14.87
C LEU A 243 -7.13 -2.18 15.85
N PRO A 244 -6.69 -1.84 17.07
CA PRO A 244 -7.52 -1.16 18.04
C PRO A 244 -7.73 0.32 17.69
N LEU A 245 -8.99 0.77 17.67
CA LEU A 245 -9.37 2.18 17.57
C LEU A 245 -9.52 2.75 18.99
N ASN A 246 -8.63 3.68 19.35
CA ASN A 246 -8.48 4.19 20.72
C ASN A 246 -9.30 5.44 21.05
N VAL A 247 -10.09 5.94 20.08
CA VAL A 247 -11.13 6.96 20.26
C VAL A 247 -12.36 6.60 19.39
N VAL A 248 -13.49 7.26 19.65
CA VAL A 248 -14.70 7.20 18.80
C VAL A 248 -14.63 8.21 17.65
N GLY A 249 -15.61 8.19 16.73
CA GLY A 249 -15.75 9.17 15.65
C GLY A 249 -14.87 8.92 14.42
N MET A 250 -14.33 7.70 14.24
CA MET A 250 -13.46 7.37 13.11
C MET A 250 -14.19 7.51 11.77
N THR A 251 -13.55 8.16 10.80
CA THR A 251 -14.15 8.62 9.55
C THR A 251 -13.82 7.72 8.36
N ASN A 252 -14.39 8.01 7.18
CA ASN A 252 -14.03 7.37 5.92
C ASN A 252 -12.50 7.31 5.70
N SER A 253 -11.79 8.41 6.01
CA SER A 253 -10.34 8.54 5.80
C SER A 253 -9.53 7.57 6.65
N ASP A 254 -9.97 7.34 7.88
CA ASP A 254 -9.33 6.44 8.82
C ASP A 254 -9.38 5.00 8.30
N TYR A 255 -10.59 4.50 7.98
CA TYR A 255 -10.77 3.17 7.40
C TYR A 255 -10.05 2.98 6.05
N LEU A 256 -9.98 4.02 5.21
CA LEU A 256 -9.22 3.99 3.96
C LEU A 256 -7.71 3.89 4.20
N ALA A 257 -7.17 4.66 5.15
CA ALA A 257 -5.75 4.61 5.51
C ALA A 257 -5.37 3.23 6.10
N ILE A 258 -6.23 2.66 6.95
CA ILE A 258 -6.04 1.31 7.50
C ILE A 258 -5.92 0.26 6.39
N PHE A 259 -6.81 0.34 5.39
CA PHE A 259 -6.79 -0.55 4.23
C PHE A 259 -5.53 -0.37 3.39
N GLN A 260 -5.12 0.87 3.14
CA GLN A 260 -3.97 1.20 2.28
C GLN A 260 -2.63 0.89 2.95
N GLN A 261 -2.46 1.20 4.24
CA GLN A 261 -1.16 1.08 4.93
C GLN A 261 -0.87 -0.33 5.46
N ILE A 262 -1.89 -1.16 5.73
CA ILE A 262 -1.68 -2.51 6.30
C ILE A 262 -2.43 -3.60 5.53
N LEU A 263 -3.76 -3.56 5.47
CA LEU A 263 -4.54 -4.72 5.01
C LEU A 263 -4.27 -5.08 3.55
N LEU A 264 -4.32 -4.13 2.62
CA LEU A 264 -4.08 -4.41 1.20
C LEU A 264 -2.64 -4.86 0.92
N PRO A 265 -1.58 -4.25 1.51
CA PRO A 265 -0.21 -4.78 1.48
C PRO A 265 -0.10 -6.25 1.91
N VAL A 266 -0.52 -6.54 3.15
CA VAL A 266 -0.43 -7.87 3.76
C VAL A 266 -1.27 -8.89 2.99
N ALA A 267 -2.50 -8.53 2.60
CA ALA A 267 -3.38 -9.41 1.83
C ALA A 267 -2.85 -9.71 0.42
N THR A 268 -2.08 -8.81 -0.18
CA THR A 268 -1.47 -9.05 -1.50
C THR A 268 -0.22 -9.92 -1.39
N GLU A 269 0.60 -9.73 -0.35
CA GLU A 269 1.71 -10.62 0.00
C GLU A 269 1.22 -12.04 0.33
N PHE A 270 0.16 -12.15 1.14
CA PHE A 270 -0.49 -13.41 1.50
C PHE A 270 -1.18 -14.10 0.30
N ASN A 271 -1.69 -13.33 -0.66
CA ASN A 271 -2.23 -13.82 -1.93
C ASN A 271 -3.33 -14.91 -1.73
N PRO A 272 -4.44 -14.60 -1.02
CA PRO A 272 -5.42 -15.59 -0.52
C PRO A 272 -6.24 -16.26 -1.63
N GLU A 273 -6.71 -17.48 -1.36
CA GLU A 273 -7.49 -18.31 -2.30
C GLU A 273 -9.01 -18.15 -2.12
N LEU A 274 -9.41 -17.55 -0.99
CA LEU A 274 -10.75 -17.12 -0.61
C LEU A 274 -10.61 -15.91 0.32
N VAL A 275 -11.48 -14.91 0.17
CA VAL A 275 -11.67 -13.84 1.16
C VAL A 275 -13.05 -14.00 1.79
N ILE A 276 -13.13 -13.90 3.12
CA ILE A 276 -14.37 -13.85 3.89
C ILE A 276 -14.38 -12.50 4.63
N ILE A 277 -15.52 -11.81 4.60
CA ILE A 277 -15.75 -10.59 5.37
C ILE A 277 -16.71 -10.93 6.52
N SER A 278 -16.25 -10.85 7.77
CA SER A 278 -17.13 -10.68 8.93
C SER A 278 -17.60 -9.23 8.89
N SER A 279 -18.88 -9.06 8.60
CA SER A 279 -19.47 -7.83 8.07
C SER A 279 -20.48 -7.27 9.04
N GLY A 280 -19.99 -6.71 10.14
CA GLY A 280 -20.75 -5.75 10.93
C GLY A 280 -20.97 -4.44 10.17
N PHE A 281 -21.96 -3.67 10.59
CA PHE A 281 -22.18 -2.30 10.11
C PHE A 281 -22.41 -1.34 11.30
N ASP A 282 -21.87 -1.68 12.45
CA ASP A 282 -21.83 -0.87 13.68
C ASP A 282 -20.65 0.10 13.69
N SER A 283 -19.66 -0.14 12.83
CA SER A 283 -18.70 0.89 12.42
C SER A 283 -19.35 2.04 11.63
N ALA A 284 -20.65 1.98 11.29
CA ALA A 284 -21.33 2.96 10.45
C ALA A 284 -21.83 4.20 11.20
N LEU A 285 -21.91 5.32 10.47
CA LEU A 285 -22.43 6.61 10.94
C LEU A 285 -23.77 6.48 11.68
N GLY A 286 -23.74 6.81 12.98
CA GLY A 286 -24.93 6.89 13.84
C GLY A 286 -25.32 5.57 14.52
N ASP A 287 -24.50 4.52 14.44
CA ASP A 287 -24.68 3.32 15.25
C ASP A 287 -24.56 3.62 16.77
N PRO A 288 -25.38 3.00 17.64
CA PRO A 288 -25.36 3.26 19.08
C PRO A 288 -24.22 2.57 19.86
N GLU A 289 -23.57 1.54 19.32
CA GLU A 289 -22.42 0.86 19.96
C GLU A 289 -21.08 1.36 19.41
N GLY A 290 -20.96 1.50 18.08
CA GLY A 290 -19.67 1.86 17.49
C GLY A 290 -19.26 3.32 17.69
N GLU A 291 -20.22 4.25 17.70
CA GLU A 291 -19.99 5.70 17.77
C GLU A 291 -19.01 6.23 16.70
N MET A 292 -18.88 5.54 15.56
CA MET A 292 -18.01 5.91 14.44
C MET A 292 -18.76 6.72 13.37
N GLU A 293 -18.00 7.33 12.44
CA GLU A 293 -18.52 8.13 11.32
C GLU A 293 -18.22 7.51 9.94
N ASN A 294 -18.02 6.19 9.86
CA ASN A 294 -17.85 5.51 8.57
C ASN A 294 -19.16 5.61 7.76
N THR A 295 -19.12 6.28 6.61
CA THR A 295 -20.35 6.46 5.81
C THR A 295 -20.74 5.15 5.09
N PRO A 296 -22.03 4.87 4.88
CA PRO A 296 -22.48 3.69 4.14
C PRO A 296 -21.84 3.51 2.74
N ALA A 297 -21.48 4.62 2.08
CA ALA A 297 -20.76 4.59 0.81
C ALA A 297 -19.35 3.98 0.94
N ASN A 298 -18.64 4.20 2.06
CA ASN A 298 -17.25 3.79 2.21
C ASN A 298 -17.06 2.26 2.23
N TYR A 299 -18.04 1.48 2.72
CA TYR A 299 -18.00 0.02 2.61
C TYR A 299 -17.83 -0.48 1.16
N THR A 300 -18.28 0.30 0.16
CA THR A 300 -18.01 -0.01 -1.26
C THR A 300 -16.53 0.17 -1.63
N HIS A 301 -15.88 1.20 -1.09
CA HIS A 301 -14.46 1.51 -1.29
C HIS A 301 -13.53 0.56 -0.52
N LEU A 302 -13.98 0.05 0.63
CA LEU A 302 -13.29 -1.00 1.39
C LEU A 302 -13.41 -2.37 0.69
N LEU A 303 -14.61 -2.76 0.26
CA LEU A 303 -14.83 -4.05 -0.41
C LEU A 303 -14.20 -4.11 -1.81
N SER A 304 -14.31 -3.04 -2.61
CA SER A 304 -13.91 -3.06 -4.01
C SER A 304 -12.47 -3.55 -4.27
N PRO A 305 -11.40 -3.07 -3.59
CA PRO A 305 -10.05 -3.59 -3.80
C PRO A 305 -9.90 -5.06 -3.42
N LEU A 306 -10.63 -5.55 -2.39
CA LEU A 306 -10.63 -6.96 -2.01
C LEU A 306 -11.22 -7.88 -3.12
N LEU A 307 -12.09 -7.36 -4.01
CA LEU A 307 -12.58 -8.10 -5.18
C LEU A 307 -11.49 -8.40 -6.23
N SER A 308 -10.31 -7.78 -6.15
CA SER A 308 -9.16 -8.15 -6.98
C SER A 308 -8.42 -9.40 -6.48
N LEU A 309 -8.50 -9.69 -5.18
CA LEU A 309 -7.87 -10.84 -4.54
C LEU A 309 -8.69 -12.12 -4.76
N ALA A 310 -8.08 -13.29 -4.53
CA ALA A 310 -8.72 -14.60 -4.64
C ALA A 310 -9.44 -14.91 -5.98
N GLN A 311 -9.13 -14.17 -7.06
CA GLN A 311 -9.89 -14.16 -8.32
C GLN A 311 -11.36 -13.73 -8.12
N GLY A 312 -11.59 -12.75 -7.26
CA GLY A 312 -12.92 -12.23 -6.90
C GLY A 312 -13.78 -13.20 -6.11
N LYS A 313 -13.20 -14.21 -5.45
CA LYS A 313 -13.90 -15.15 -4.55
C LYS A 313 -14.03 -14.52 -3.17
N VAL A 314 -15.09 -13.74 -2.99
CA VAL A 314 -15.37 -13.01 -1.75
C VAL A 314 -16.75 -13.39 -1.21
N ALA A 315 -16.82 -13.77 0.06
CA ALA A 315 -18.06 -14.02 0.79
C ALA A 315 -18.25 -12.95 1.87
N VAL A 316 -19.38 -12.25 1.87
CA VAL A 316 -19.73 -11.24 2.89
C VAL A 316 -20.77 -11.82 3.83
N ILE A 317 -20.45 -11.92 5.12
CA ILE A 317 -21.27 -12.59 6.13
C ILE A 317 -21.70 -11.56 7.18
N LEU A 318 -23.01 -11.36 7.36
CA LEU A 318 -23.53 -10.37 8.32
C LEU A 318 -23.17 -10.75 9.77
N GLU A 319 -22.60 -9.81 10.51
CA GLU A 319 -22.31 -9.92 11.95
C GLU A 319 -23.18 -8.88 12.73
N GLY A 320 -22.58 -7.82 13.27
CA GLY A 320 -23.20 -6.71 14.01
C GLY A 320 -23.74 -5.56 13.15
N GLY A 321 -23.89 -4.37 13.74
CA GLY A 321 -24.59 -3.22 13.19
C GLY A 321 -26.04 -3.11 13.64
N TYR A 322 -26.38 -2.02 14.30
CA TYR A 322 -27.59 -1.80 15.08
C TYR A 322 -28.31 -0.49 14.75
N GLY A 323 -27.58 0.51 14.22
CA GLY A 323 -28.13 1.70 13.56
C GLY A 323 -28.88 1.35 12.28
N LEU A 324 -30.12 0.88 12.40
CA LEU A 324 -30.90 0.18 11.35
C LEU A 324 -30.90 0.84 9.96
N ASP A 325 -30.96 2.17 9.87
CA ASP A 325 -30.94 2.86 8.58
C ASP A 325 -29.55 2.79 7.93
N ALA A 326 -28.48 3.09 8.69
CA ALA A 326 -27.09 3.02 8.21
C ALA A 326 -26.66 1.58 7.90
N LEU A 327 -27.07 0.62 8.74
CA LEU A 327 -26.97 -0.82 8.50
C LEU A 327 -27.59 -1.21 7.14
N SER A 328 -28.84 -0.78 6.90
CA SER A 328 -29.56 -1.15 5.67
C SER A 328 -28.94 -0.55 4.41
N GLU A 329 -28.44 0.69 4.49
CA GLU A 329 -27.74 1.34 3.38
C GLU A 329 -26.37 0.69 3.13
N GLY A 330 -25.56 0.49 4.17
CA GLY A 330 -24.22 -0.08 4.07
C GLY A 330 -24.25 -1.51 3.51
N ALA A 331 -25.17 -2.34 3.99
CA ALA A 331 -25.37 -3.70 3.48
C ALA A 331 -25.83 -3.71 2.01
N ALA A 332 -26.77 -2.84 1.63
CA ALA A 332 -27.25 -2.75 0.25
C ALA A 332 -26.18 -2.22 -0.72
N LEU A 333 -25.40 -1.20 -0.33
CA LEU A 333 -24.28 -0.70 -1.12
C LEU A 333 -23.14 -1.72 -1.22
N THR A 334 -22.91 -2.52 -0.17
CA THR A 334 -22.02 -3.69 -0.20
C THR A 334 -22.49 -4.73 -1.21
N LEU A 335 -23.79 -5.07 -1.24
CA LEU A 335 -24.37 -5.99 -2.23
C LEU A 335 -24.29 -5.45 -3.66
N ARG A 336 -24.57 -4.15 -3.87
CA ARG A 336 -24.35 -3.43 -5.14
C ARG A 336 -22.90 -3.57 -5.63
N THR A 337 -21.94 -3.49 -4.71
CA THR A 337 -20.50 -3.62 -5.01
C THR A 337 -20.14 -5.07 -5.35
N LEU A 338 -20.71 -6.06 -4.63
CA LEU A 338 -20.58 -7.48 -5.00
C LEU A 338 -21.12 -7.76 -6.41
N LEU A 339 -22.28 -7.19 -6.76
CA LEU A 339 -22.89 -7.22 -8.10
C LEU A 339 -22.02 -6.55 -9.18
N GLY A 340 -21.10 -5.67 -8.78
CA GLY A 340 -20.04 -5.10 -9.62
C GLY A 340 -20.36 -3.72 -10.18
N ASP A 341 -21.36 -3.04 -9.65
CA ASP A 341 -21.63 -1.63 -9.98
C ASP A 341 -20.47 -0.73 -9.49
N PRO A 342 -20.35 0.53 -9.94
CA PRO A 342 -19.33 1.42 -9.41
C PRO A 342 -19.61 1.79 -7.95
N CYS A 343 -18.52 2.00 -7.21
CA CYS A 343 -18.56 2.72 -5.95
C CYS A 343 -19.07 4.14 -6.25
N PRO A 344 -20.08 4.65 -5.53
CA PRO A 344 -20.48 6.05 -5.65
C PRO A 344 -19.32 6.96 -5.26
N LEU A 345 -19.41 8.27 -5.55
CA LEU A 345 -18.42 9.20 -5.01
C LEU A 345 -18.60 9.33 -3.49
N LEU A 346 -17.49 9.43 -2.76
CA LEU A 346 -17.51 9.96 -1.40
C LEU A 346 -17.83 11.46 -1.50
N VAL A 347 -19.05 11.82 -1.10
CA VAL A 347 -19.62 13.18 -1.27
C VAL A 347 -19.18 14.16 -0.20
N GLU A 348 -18.87 13.66 0.99
CA GLU A 348 -18.15 14.41 2.02
C GLU A 348 -16.66 14.41 1.68
N LYS A 349 -15.97 15.53 1.94
CA LYS A 349 -14.53 15.64 1.72
C LYS A 349 -13.80 14.76 2.75
N LEU A 350 -12.80 14.00 2.30
CA LEU A 350 -11.87 13.34 3.18
C LEU A 350 -11.02 14.37 3.95
N GLU A 351 -11.04 14.27 5.28
CA GLU A 351 -10.11 14.93 6.19
C GLU A 351 -8.91 14.01 6.49
N PRO A 352 -7.85 14.46 7.18
CA PRO A 352 -6.69 13.62 7.47
C PRO A 352 -7.08 12.45 8.39
N PRO A 353 -6.45 11.26 8.25
CA PRO A 353 -6.55 10.21 9.27
C PRO A 353 -6.16 10.77 10.64
N CYS A 354 -6.93 10.45 11.69
CA CYS A 354 -6.73 11.04 13.01
C CYS A 354 -5.43 10.56 13.67
N GLU A 355 -4.90 11.32 14.64
CA GLU A 355 -3.62 11.00 15.30
C GLU A 355 -3.68 9.64 16.04
N SER A 356 -4.83 9.25 16.58
CA SER A 356 -5.02 7.93 17.20
C SER A 356 -4.94 6.78 16.19
N VAL A 357 -5.43 6.96 14.96
CA VAL A 357 -5.32 5.94 13.89
C VAL A 357 -3.92 5.91 13.29
N GLN A 358 -3.23 7.05 13.25
CA GLN A 358 -1.80 7.09 12.92
C GLN A 358 -0.98 6.27 13.93
N GLU A 359 -1.23 6.43 15.24
CA GLU A 359 -0.59 5.62 16.28
C GLU A 359 -0.93 4.13 16.13
N SER A 360 -2.22 3.76 16.06
CA SER A 360 -2.62 2.35 15.93
C SER A 360 -2.04 1.68 14.68
N ILE A 361 -2.02 2.36 13.53
CA ILE A 361 -1.40 1.84 12.30
C ILE A 361 0.09 1.62 12.48
N LEU A 362 0.82 2.60 13.03
CA LEU A 362 2.28 2.50 13.21
C LEU A 362 2.66 1.46 14.27
N ASN A 363 1.83 1.28 15.31
CA ASN A 363 1.96 0.22 16.31
C ASN A 363 1.77 -1.18 15.68
N CYS A 364 0.76 -1.38 14.83
CA CYS A 364 0.57 -2.63 14.08
C CYS A 364 1.72 -2.91 13.10
N ILE A 365 2.20 -1.89 12.37
CA ILE A 365 3.36 -2.03 11.47
C ILE A 365 4.59 -2.44 12.28
N TYR A 366 4.84 -1.82 13.43
CA TYR A 366 5.92 -2.20 14.33
C TYR A 366 5.83 -3.66 14.80
N SER A 367 4.66 -4.15 15.23
CA SER A 367 4.52 -5.54 15.70
C SER A 367 4.57 -6.59 14.58
N HIS A 368 4.23 -6.23 13.34
CA HIS A 368 4.12 -7.19 12.22
C HIS A 368 5.27 -7.14 11.18
N ARG A 369 6.08 -6.07 11.13
CA ARG A 369 7.11 -5.86 10.09
C ARG A 369 8.18 -6.95 9.99
N GLU A 370 8.43 -7.74 11.03
CA GLU A 370 9.38 -8.86 10.96
C GLU A 370 8.84 -10.06 10.18
N TYR A 371 7.51 -10.17 10.04
CA TYR A 371 6.81 -11.29 9.41
C TYR A 371 6.33 -10.99 7.98
N TRP A 372 6.18 -9.70 7.64
CA TRP A 372 5.62 -9.23 6.37
C TRP A 372 6.55 -8.21 5.71
N PHE A 373 7.11 -8.56 4.55
CA PHE A 373 8.04 -7.69 3.86
C PHE A 373 7.37 -6.43 3.31
N SER A 374 6.07 -6.49 3.01
CA SER A 374 5.29 -5.33 2.54
C SER A 374 5.16 -4.21 3.59
N LEU A 375 5.42 -4.51 4.86
CA LEU A 375 5.42 -3.55 5.98
C LEU A 375 6.83 -2.99 6.31
N GLN A 376 7.86 -3.36 5.55
CA GLN A 376 9.27 -2.95 5.80
C GLN A 376 9.66 -1.64 5.10
N ILE A 377 8.69 -0.77 4.76
CA ILE A 377 8.91 0.54 4.13
C ILE A 377 9.42 1.57 5.14
N ASN A 378 8.94 1.50 6.39
CA ASN A 378 9.34 2.42 7.45
C ASN A 378 10.82 2.26 7.81
N ASP A 379 11.49 3.40 7.93
CA ASP A 379 12.83 3.50 8.50
C ASP A 379 12.83 3.09 9.98
N VAL A 380 14.00 2.79 10.52
CA VAL A 380 14.12 2.37 11.92
C VAL A 380 15.12 3.18 12.75
N TYR A 381 14.97 3.13 14.07
CA TYR A 381 15.87 3.78 15.03
C TYR A 381 16.21 2.90 16.24
N SER A 382 17.38 3.17 16.80
CA SER A 382 18.00 2.51 17.95
C SER A 382 17.77 3.26 19.27
N LEU A 383 18.07 2.61 20.41
CA LEU A 383 18.08 3.28 21.72
C LEU A 383 19.10 4.41 21.78
N ASP A 384 20.24 4.27 21.11
CA ASP A 384 21.29 5.30 21.08
C ASP A 384 20.86 6.54 20.27
N GLU A 385 20.14 6.36 19.15
CA GLU A 385 19.47 7.46 18.44
C GLU A 385 18.42 8.16 19.30
N LEU A 386 17.63 7.42 20.09
CA LEU A 386 16.61 7.99 20.99
C LEU A 386 17.22 8.77 22.16
N ASN A 387 18.36 8.32 22.69
CA ASN A 387 19.05 8.94 23.82
C ASN A 387 19.88 10.19 23.44
N ASN A 388 20.00 10.50 22.14
CA ASN A 388 20.67 11.72 21.70
C ASN A 388 19.83 12.97 22.03
N ILE A 389 20.52 14.06 22.43
CA ILE A 389 19.98 15.14 23.28
C ILE A 389 18.82 15.97 22.64
N ASN A 390 18.50 15.78 21.36
CA ASN A 390 17.38 16.44 20.69
C ASN A 390 16.34 15.38 20.22
N PRO A 391 15.10 15.37 20.75
CA PRO A 391 14.06 14.44 20.30
C PRO A 391 13.70 14.70 18.83
N GLN A 392 13.72 13.65 18.02
CA GLN A 392 13.47 13.74 16.58
C GLN A 392 11.96 13.66 16.27
N PRO A 393 11.34 14.66 15.62
CA PRO A 393 9.87 14.73 15.44
C PRO A 393 9.30 13.71 14.43
N ASN A 394 10.17 12.94 13.77
CA ASN A 394 9.81 11.84 12.88
C ASN A 394 9.89 10.45 13.55
N PHE A 395 10.26 10.33 14.81
CA PHE A 395 10.24 9.04 15.53
C PHE A 395 8.82 8.74 16.02
N HIS A 396 8.32 7.54 15.74
CA HIS A 396 7.10 7.01 16.35
C HIS A 396 7.45 6.27 17.64
N GLN A 397 6.77 6.61 18.74
CA GLN A 397 6.99 5.99 20.04
C GLN A 397 5.89 4.97 20.32
N ILE A 398 6.27 3.74 20.69
CA ILE A 398 5.32 2.67 20.99
C ILE A 398 4.77 2.87 22.39
N SER A 399 3.52 3.32 22.50
CA SER A 399 2.79 3.34 23.77
C SER A 399 2.05 2.02 24.00
N GLN A 400 2.02 1.55 25.25
CA GLN A 400 1.16 0.44 25.68
C GLN A 400 0.28 0.90 26.83
N ASN A 401 -0.88 1.44 26.47
CA ASN A 401 -1.89 1.90 27.41
C ASN A 401 -2.99 0.85 27.52
N PHE A 402 -3.24 0.36 28.74
CA PHE A 402 -4.34 -0.55 29.03
C PHE A 402 -4.94 -0.15 30.38
N TYR A 403 -6.17 0.38 30.38
CA TYR A 403 -6.73 1.07 31.55
C TYR A 403 -7.50 0.16 32.53
N GLN A 404 -7.56 -1.15 32.28
CA GLN A 404 -7.92 -2.11 33.33
C GLN A 404 -6.80 -2.21 34.37
N ASP A 405 -7.08 -1.74 35.57
CA ASP A 405 -6.31 -2.04 36.78
C ASP A 405 -6.31 -3.57 37.02
N PRO A 406 -5.14 -4.27 36.97
CA PRO A 406 -5.08 -5.72 37.16
C PRO A 406 -5.57 -6.17 38.55
N SER A 407 -5.56 -5.29 39.55
CA SER A 407 -6.13 -5.56 40.87
C SER A 407 -7.66 -5.49 40.86
N LYS A 408 -8.25 -4.57 40.09
CA LYS A 408 -9.70 -4.59 39.81
C LYS A 408 -10.11 -5.83 39.04
N LEU A 409 -9.40 -6.20 37.97
CA LEU A 409 -9.75 -7.40 37.20
C LEU A 409 -9.71 -8.66 38.09
N LEU A 410 -8.72 -8.78 38.98
CA LEU A 410 -8.64 -9.85 39.98
C LEU A 410 -9.72 -9.77 41.08
N GLU A 411 -10.22 -8.58 41.43
CA GLU A 411 -11.30 -8.41 42.40
C GLU A 411 -12.67 -8.65 41.75
N GLU A 412 -12.88 -8.19 40.52
CA GLU A 412 -14.06 -8.44 39.69
C GLU A 412 -14.18 -9.92 39.35
N LEU A 413 -13.13 -10.61 38.87
CA LEU A 413 -13.16 -12.08 38.67
C LEU A 413 -13.45 -12.87 39.96
N ARG A 414 -12.97 -12.39 41.11
CA ARG A 414 -13.34 -12.98 42.43
C ARG A 414 -14.77 -12.65 42.86
N LEU A 415 -15.35 -11.58 42.33
CA LEU A 415 -16.72 -11.13 42.58
C LEU A 415 -17.72 -11.61 41.52
N THR A 416 -17.30 -12.06 40.34
CA THR A 416 -18.15 -12.57 39.24
C THR A 416 -18.20 -14.09 39.15
N LEU A 417 -17.30 -14.81 39.84
CA LEU A 417 -17.38 -16.25 40.06
C LEU A 417 -18.73 -16.65 40.72
N GLY A 418 -19.72 -16.98 39.88
CA GLY A 418 -21.10 -17.29 40.28
C GLY A 418 -22.08 -16.11 40.26
N LYS A 419 -21.74 -14.97 39.64
CA LYS A 419 -22.72 -13.93 39.26
C LYS A 419 -23.33 -14.23 37.89
N LYS A 420 -24.39 -13.49 37.61
CA LYS A 420 -25.10 -13.46 36.34
C LYS A 420 -24.99 -12.08 35.70
N TYR A 421 -24.87 -12.04 34.38
CA TYR A 421 -24.88 -10.84 33.56
C TYR A 421 -26.30 -10.25 33.49
N PRO A 422 -26.45 -8.92 33.35
CA PRO A 422 -27.75 -8.29 33.13
C PRO A 422 -28.37 -8.75 31.80
N THR A 423 -29.67 -9.02 31.81
CA THR A 423 -30.44 -9.51 30.64
C THR A 423 -31.33 -8.46 30.00
N ARG A 424 -31.42 -7.27 30.61
CA ARG A 424 -32.39 -6.20 30.31
C ARG A 424 -31.71 -4.86 30.50
N ASP A 425 -32.16 -3.83 29.77
CA ASP A 425 -31.66 -2.46 29.87
C ASP A 425 -30.13 -2.36 29.62
N THR A 426 -29.59 -3.28 28.79
CA THR A 426 -28.16 -3.41 28.48
C THR A 426 -27.67 -2.56 27.32
N CYS A 427 -28.55 -2.18 26.39
CA CYS A 427 -28.17 -1.46 25.17
C CYS A 427 -27.95 0.05 25.43
N PRO A 428 -26.96 0.68 24.78
CA PRO A 428 -26.64 2.10 24.97
C PRO A 428 -27.78 3.03 24.54
N ILE A 429 -28.05 4.04 25.38
CA ILE A 429 -29.15 5.00 25.18
C ILE A 429 -28.61 6.31 24.59
N GLN A 430 -28.41 6.36 23.27
CA GLN A 430 -28.27 7.62 22.54
C GLN A 430 -29.51 8.52 22.75
N SER A 431 -29.31 9.84 22.86
CA SER A 431 -30.41 10.81 22.96
C SER A 431 -31.14 11.01 21.63
N ASP A 432 -32.40 11.44 21.69
CA ASP A 432 -33.19 11.74 20.48
C ASP A 432 -32.57 12.87 19.66
N GLU A 433 -31.87 13.81 20.30
CA GLU A 433 -31.17 14.93 19.64
C GLU A 433 -30.03 14.41 18.75
N VAL A 434 -29.23 13.46 19.25
CA VAL A 434 -28.13 12.81 18.50
C VAL A 434 -28.68 11.93 17.37
N LYS A 435 -29.70 11.11 17.67
CA LYS A 435 -30.38 10.25 16.66
C LYS A 435 -30.93 11.06 15.49
N ASN A 436 -31.61 12.17 15.77
CA ASN A 436 -32.15 13.04 14.72
C ASN A 436 -31.03 13.67 13.88
N ALA A 437 -29.93 14.13 14.49
CA ALA A 437 -28.80 14.70 13.77
C ALA A 437 -28.13 13.69 12.82
N PHE A 438 -27.90 12.44 13.28
CA PHE A 438 -27.37 11.38 12.41
C PHE A 438 -28.34 10.99 11.29
N HIS A 439 -29.65 10.89 11.58
CA HIS A 439 -30.66 10.60 10.57
C HIS A 439 -30.76 11.71 9.50
N GLU A 440 -30.67 12.99 9.89
CA GLU A 440 -30.61 14.12 8.94
C GLU A 440 -29.34 14.10 8.07
N ARG A 441 -28.17 13.75 8.61
CA ARG A 441 -26.93 13.59 7.83
C ARG A 441 -27.01 12.38 6.88
N LEU A 442 -27.54 11.25 7.35
CA LEU A 442 -27.71 10.04 6.54
C LEU A 442 -28.69 10.26 5.37
N GLN A 443 -29.82 10.96 5.59
CA GLN A 443 -30.71 11.35 4.49
C GLN A 443 -30.00 12.24 3.46
N GLN A 444 -29.18 13.21 3.90
CA GLN A 444 -28.40 14.05 2.98
C GLN A 444 -27.39 13.23 2.19
N LEU A 445 -26.68 12.29 2.82
CA LEU A 445 -25.77 11.36 2.14
C LEU A 445 -26.53 10.52 1.09
N GLN A 446 -27.67 9.92 1.45
CA GLN A 446 -28.49 9.12 0.52
C GLN A 446 -28.99 9.95 -0.68
N ILE A 447 -29.35 11.22 -0.48
CA ILE A 447 -29.80 12.13 -1.56
C ILE A 447 -28.65 12.55 -2.49
N LEU A 448 -27.44 12.70 -1.96
CA LEU A 448 -26.25 13.11 -2.72
C LEU A 448 -25.52 11.93 -3.40
N THR A 449 -25.78 10.68 -2.97
CA THR A 449 -25.11 9.48 -3.49
C THR A 449 -25.60 9.13 -4.90
N ASP A 450 -24.76 9.38 -5.90
CA ASP A 450 -25.03 8.99 -7.29
C ASP A 450 -24.93 7.47 -7.50
N LEU A 451 -26.07 6.80 -7.50
CA LEU A 451 -26.18 5.36 -7.76
C LEU A 451 -26.41 5.01 -9.24
N ASN A 452 -26.39 5.96 -10.17
CA ASN A 452 -26.61 5.66 -11.59
C ASN A 452 -25.56 4.68 -12.14
N PHE A 453 -25.97 3.87 -13.13
CA PHE A 453 -25.09 2.95 -13.84
C PHE A 453 -25.26 3.12 -15.35
N PRO A 454 -24.20 3.51 -16.09
CA PRO A 454 -24.23 3.57 -17.55
C PRO A 454 -24.63 2.24 -18.20
N PRO A 455 -25.41 2.26 -19.30
CA PRO A 455 -25.93 1.05 -19.93
C PRO A 455 -24.84 0.15 -20.53
N ASN A 456 -23.64 0.70 -20.78
CA ASN A 456 -22.47 -0.05 -21.20
C ASN A 456 -21.39 0.04 -20.10
N ARG A 457 -20.76 -1.09 -19.75
CA ARG A 457 -19.69 -1.09 -18.73
C ARG A 457 -18.38 -0.49 -19.26
N VAL A 458 -18.02 -0.83 -20.51
CA VAL A 458 -16.77 -0.41 -21.15
C VAL A 458 -17.04 -0.10 -22.62
N CYS A 459 -16.55 1.03 -23.11
CA CYS A 459 -16.41 1.32 -24.53
C CYS A 459 -14.96 1.12 -24.99
N TYR A 460 -14.75 0.91 -26.29
CA TYR A 460 -13.41 0.88 -26.87
C TYR A 460 -13.36 1.56 -28.23
N VAL A 461 -12.18 2.08 -28.58
CA VAL A 461 -11.92 2.68 -29.89
C VAL A 461 -10.62 2.12 -30.49
N TYR A 462 -10.67 1.87 -31.80
CA TYR A 462 -9.56 1.43 -32.65
C TYR A 462 -9.87 1.86 -34.09
N ASN A 463 -8.87 2.34 -34.83
CA ASN A 463 -9.04 2.72 -36.24
C ASN A 463 -7.78 2.38 -37.05
N GLU A 464 -7.96 1.75 -38.22
CA GLU A 464 -6.87 1.33 -39.10
C GLU A 464 -6.09 2.50 -39.73
N SER A 465 -6.64 3.73 -39.78
CA SER A 465 -5.89 4.93 -40.18
C SER A 465 -4.70 5.23 -39.26
N MET A 466 -4.69 4.72 -38.02
CA MET A 466 -3.55 4.81 -37.11
C MET A 466 -2.40 3.84 -37.48
N LEU A 467 -2.59 2.92 -38.43
CA LEU A 467 -1.53 2.05 -38.97
C LEU A 467 -0.69 2.75 -40.06
N LEU A 468 -1.11 3.93 -40.55
CA LEU A 468 -0.54 4.60 -41.71
C LEU A 468 0.71 5.45 -41.39
N HIS A 469 0.89 5.90 -40.16
CA HIS A 469 2.14 6.45 -39.65
C HIS A 469 3.16 5.33 -39.46
N GLN A 470 4.21 5.27 -40.29
CA GLN A 470 5.18 4.18 -40.32
C GLN A 470 6.61 4.69 -40.38
N HIS A 471 7.51 4.08 -39.61
CA HIS A 471 8.94 4.32 -39.74
C HIS A 471 9.50 3.57 -40.97
N HIS A 472 10.51 4.17 -41.62
CA HIS A 472 11.12 3.58 -42.81
C HIS A 472 11.92 2.28 -42.51
N GLU A 473 12.30 2.07 -41.26
CA GLU A 473 12.96 0.85 -40.79
C GLU A 473 12.02 0.01 -39.92
N LYS A 474 11.80 -1.24 -40.34
CA LYS A 474 10.83 -2.17 -39.73
C LYS A 474 11.20 -2.68 -38.32
N TRP A 475 12.37 -2.32 -37.81
CA TRP A 475 12.84 -2.70 -36.46
C TRP A 475 12.55 -1.62 -35.41
N HIS A 476 12.07 -0.44 -35.83
CA HIS A 476 11.74 0.66 -34.93
C HIS A 476 10.67 0.22 -33.90
N PRO A 477 10.85 0.51 -32.60
CA PRO A 477 10.01 -0.04 -31.53
C PRO A 477 8.55 0.46 -31.62
N GLU A 478 8.35 1.76 -31.85
CA GLU A 478 7.04 2.30 -32.15
C GLU A 478 6.68 1.95 -33.61
N HIS A 479 5.75 1.00 -33.79
CA HIS A 479 5.35 0.48 -35.11
C HIS A 479 3.86 0.04 -35.17
N PRO A 480 3.22 -0.03 -36.36
CA PRO A 480 1.79 -0.32 -36.51
C PRO A 480 1.29 -1.62 -35.84
N ASP A 481 2.12 -2.67 -35.82
CA ASP A 481 1.73 -3.97 -35.24
C ASP A 481 1.37 -3.89 -33.74
N ARG A 482 1.76 -2.83 -33.01
CA ARG A 482 1.41 -2.61 -31.60
C ARG A 482 -0.10 -2.65 -31.37
N ILE A 483 -0.84 -1.71 -31.98
CA ILE A 483 -2.30 -1.62 -31.85
C ILE A 483 -3.02 -2.81 -32.51
N LEU A 484 -2.46 -3.37 -33.59
CA LEU A 484 -3.04 -4.52 -34.28
C LEU A 484 -2.99 -5.79 -33.41
N LYS A 485 -1.87 -6.02 -32.70
CA LYS A 485 -1.72 -7.17 -31.80
C LYS A 485 -2.61 -7.03 -30.56
N ILE A 486 -2.74 -5.83 -29.99
CA ILE A 486 -3.69 -5.54 -28.91
C ILE A 486 -5.12 -5.86 -29.35
N LYS A 487 -5.61 -5.29 -30.47
CA LYS A 487 -6.95 -5.61 -31.02
C LYS A 487 -7.15 -7.12 -31.16
N ASN A 488 -6.18 -7.81 -31.76
CA ASN A 488 -6.31 -9.24 -32.03
C ASN A 488 -6.31 -10.09 -30.74
N LYS A 489 -5.61 -9.69 -29.68
CA LYS A 489 -5.65 -10.36 -28.37
C LYS A 489 -6.96 -10.08 -27.62
N LEU A 490 -7.48 -8.85 -27.70
CA LEU A 490 -8.83 -8.52 -27.21
C LEU A 490 -9.93 -9.32 -27.94
N GLU A 491 -9.74 -9.62 -29.23
CA GLU A 491 -10.64 -10.45 -30.02
C GLU A 491 -10.53 -11.94 -29.68
N GLU A 492 -9.30 -12.44 -29.48
CA GLU A 492 -8.98 -13.80 -29.02
C GLU A 492 -9.60 -14.11 -27.65
N PHE A 493 -9.51 -13.16 -26.71
CA PHE A 493 -10.15 -13.24 -25.38
C PHE A 493 -11.66 -12.92 -25.44
N GLY A 494 -12.22 -12.64 -26.62
CA GLY A 494 -13.65 -12.36 -26.82
C GLY A 494 -14.16 -11.04 -26.25
N LEU A 495 -13.28 -10.15 -25.78
CA LEU A 495 -13.63 -8.92 -25.08
C LEU A 495 -14.27 -7.88 -25.99
N LEU A 496 -13.87 -7.81 -27.28
CA LEU A 496 -14.48 -6.89 -28.25
C LEU A 496 -16.01 -7.06 -28.41
N LYS A 497 -16.55 -8.25 -28.09
CA LYS A 497 -18.00 -8.55 -28.14
C LYS A 497 -18.75 -8.14 -26.86
N ARG A 498 -18.03 -7.71 -25.83
CA ARG A 498 -18.54 -7.33 -24.50
C ARG A 498 -18.39 -5.83 -24.21
N MET A 499 -17.69 -5.12 -25.08
CA MET A 499 -17.49 -3.68 -25.03
C MET A 499 -18.29 -2.99 -26.13
N LYS A 500 -18.68 -1.73 -25.92
CA LYS A 500 -19.28 -0.90 -26.97
C LYS A 500 -18.18 -0.37 -27.88
N SER A 501 -18.17 -0.78 -29.16
CA SER A 501 -17.25 -0.22 -30.16
C SER A 501 -17.67 1.22 -30.49
N ILE A 502 -16.71 2.14 -30.42
CA ILE A 502 -16.84 3.55 -30.81
C ILE A 502 -16.08 3.77 -32.12
N ASN A 503 -16.60 4.64 -32.99
CA ASN A 503 -15.92 5.02 -34.22
C ASN A 503 -15.08 6.27 -33.95
N GLY A 504 -13.75 6.14 -33.94
CA GLY A 504 -12.86 7.29 -33.81
C GLY A 504 -13.01 8.26 -34.98
N ARG A 505 -12.98 9.56 -34.68
CA ARG A 505 -12.95 10.65 -35.67
C ARG A 505 -11.56 11.28 -35.79
N PHE A 506 -11.41 12.15 -36.78
CA PHE A 506 -10.29 13.08 -36.85
C PHE A 506 -10.52 14.24 -35.86
N GLY A 507 -9.52 14.53 -35.03
CA GLY A 507 -9.46 15.73 -34.20
C GLY A 507 -9.22 16.99 -35.06
N THR A 508 -9.74 18.12 -34.58
CA THR A 508 -9.72 19.42 -35.25
C THR A 508 -8.63 20.34 -34.70
N GLU A 509 -8.26 21.40 -35.45
CA GLU A 509 -7.25 22.37 -35.00
C GLU A 509 -7.61 23.05 -33.68
N ASP A 510 -8.90 23.34 -33.46
CA ASP A 510 -9.43 23.91 -32.20
C ASP A 510 -9.21 22.98 -30.99
N GLU A 511 -9.30 21.67 -31.20
CA GLU A 511 -9.01 20.66 -30.18
C GLU A 511 -7.50 20.48 -29.98
N PHE A 512 -6.67 20.60 -31.02
CA PHE A 512 -5.21 20.58 -30.84
C PHE A 512 -4.71 21.80 -30.05
N TYR A 513 -5.35 22.97 -30.22
CA TYR A 513 -5.05 24.18 -29.43
C TYR A 513 -5.43 24.07 -27.94
N LEU A 514 -6.02 22.96 -27.48
CA LEU A 514 -6.23 22.68 -26.06
C LEU A 514 -4.96 22.28 -25.31
N ALA A 515 -3.91 21.89 -26.04
CA ALA A 515 -2.60 21.52 -25.48
C ALA A 515 -1.42 22.18 -26.19
N HIS A 516 -1.58 22.61 -27.46
CA HIS A 516 -0.46 22.99 -28.31
C HIS A 516 -0.52 24.42 -28.89
N SER A 517 0.67 24.94 -29.19
CA SER A 517 0.88 26.21 -29.88
C SER A 517 0.38 26.16 -31.33
N LYS A 518 0.12 27.34 -31.91
CA LYS A 518 -0.33 27.43 -33.30
C LYS A 518 0.77 27.03 -34.27
N GLU A 519 1.99 27.31 -33.88
CA GLU A 519 3.24 27.04 -34.57
C GLU A 519 3.49 25.53 -34.67
N HIS A 520 3.27 24.76 -33.59
CA HIS A 520 3.36 23.30 -33.62
C HIS A 520 2.27 22.67 -34.49
N VAL A 521 1.01 23.07 -34.28
CA VAL A 521 -0.13 22.55 -35.06
C VAL A 521 0.05 22.84 -36.55
N GLN A 522 0.46 24.05 -36.94
CA GLN A 522 0.77 24.38 -38.34
C GLN A 522 1.90 23.49 -38.88
N MET A 523 2.99 23.31 -38.12
CA MET A 523 4.12 22.46 -38.53
C MET A 523 3.71 21.00 -38.76
N ILE A 524 2.82 20.45 -37.93
CA ILE A 524 2.24 19.11 -38.14
C ILE A 524 1.24 19.08 -39.32
N SER A 525 0.46 20.14 -39.52
CA SER A 525 -0.48 20.29 -40.66
C SER A 525 0.23 20.37 -42.02
N GLU A 526 1.46 20.88 -42.09
CA GLU A 526 2.24 20.97 -43.33
C GLU A 526 2.91 19.64 -43.76
N LEU A 527 3.06 18.66 -42.86
CA LEU A 527 3.75 17.38 -43.13
C LEU A 527 3.28 16.59 -44.36
N PRO A 528 1.98 16.53 -44.74
CA PRO A 528 1.52 15.73 -45.88
C PRO A 528 2.09 16.18 -47.24
N GLU A 529 2.42 17.47 -47.39
CA GLU A 529 2.95 18.05 -48.63
C GLU A 529 4.49 17.94 -48.73
N ILE A 530 5.16 17.46 -47.69
CA ILE A 530 6.62 17.37 -47.61
C ILE A 530 7.11 15.98 -48.05
N SER A 531 8.15 15.93 -48.87
CA SER A 531 8.73 14.67 -49.36
C SER A 531 9.34 13.84 -48.23
N GLU A 532 9.27 12.50 -48.34
CA GLU A 532 9.85 11.58 -47.35
C GLU A 532 11.33 11.87 -47.00
N SER A 533 12.13 12.32 -47.96
CA SER A 533 13.53 12.70 -47.73
C SER A 533 13.64 13.83 -46.70
N ASN A 534 12.76 14.82 -46.82
CA ASN A 534 12.78 16.04 -46.04
C ASN A 534 12.08 15.80 -44.69
N LEU A 535 11.03 14.99 -44.66
CA LEU A 535 10.41 14.48 -43.41
C LEU A 535 11.42 13.74 -42.53
N ARG A 536 12.30 12.91 -43.11
CA ARG A 536 13.39 12.23 -42.38
C ARG A 536 14.47 13.19 -41.89
N GLU A 537 14.73 14.28 -42.61
CA GLU A 537 15.64 15.35 -42.14
C GLU A 537 15.00 16.20 -41.03
N MET A 538 13.69 16.45 -41.09
CA MET A 538 12.93 17.16 -40.06
C MET A 538 12.84 16.36 -38.76
N GLY A 539 12.52 15.06 -38.83
CA GLY A 539 12.43 14.21 -37.63
C GLY A 539 13.73 14.19 -36.83
N ARG A 540 14.88 14.16 -37.51
CA ARG A 540 16.23 14.22 -36.92
C ARG A 540 16.57 15.53 -36.17
N LYS A 541 15.72 16.56 -36.25
CA LYS A 541 15.88 17.81 -35.48
C LYS A 541 15.26 17.72 -34.08
N TYR A 542 14.40 16.72 -33.86
CA TYR A 542 13.71 16.47 -32.61
C TYR A 542 14.24 15.18 -31.96
N ASN A 543 14.17 15.11 -30.64
CA ASN A 543 14.67 13.97 -29.88
C ASN A 543 13.72 12.75 -30.03
N SER A 544 14.22 11.69 -30.66
CA SER A 544 13.48 10.44 -30.90
C SER A 544 12.13 10.61 -31.61
N VAL A 545 12.04 11.46 -32.65
CA VAL A 545 10.82 11.62 -33.47
C VAL A 545 11.06 11.17 -34.92
N TYR A 546 10.04 10.55 -35.52
CA TYR A 546 10.00 10.29 -36.96
C TYR A 546 8.70 10.82 -37.59
N PHE A 547 8.78 11.24 -38.85
CA PHE A 547 7.61 11.70 -39.61
C PHE A 547 7.37 10.85 -40.85
N HIS A 548 6.10 10.76 -41.22
CA HIS A 548 5.59 10.12 -42.43
C HIS A 548 4.53 11.05 -43.05
N THR A 549 4.26 10.95 -44.35
CA THR A 549 3.21 11.76 -45.02
C THR A 549 1.80 11.51 -44.48
N LYS A 550 1.64 10.49 -43.63
CA LYS A 550 0.43 10.13 -42.89
C LYS A 550 0.49 10.38 -41.38
N THR A 551 1.53 11.05 -40.86
CA THR A 551 1.63 11.40 -39.43
C THR A 551 0.43 12.22 -38.97
N LEU A 552 0.07 13.29 -39.68
CA LEU A 552 -1.12 14.12 -39.37
C LEU A 552 -2.40 13.28 -39.33
N GLU A 553 -2.61 12.40 -40.32
CA GLU A 553 -3.81 11.55 -40.40
C GLU A 553 -3.92 10.58 -39.22
N SER A 554 -2.82 9.89 -38.86
CA SER A 554 -2.82 8.98 -37.71
C SER A 554 -2.91 9.72 -36.37
N ALA A 555 -2.22 10.85 -36.19
CA ALA A 555 -2.24 11.62 -34.94
C ALA A 555 -3.59 12.32 -34.71
N SER A 556 -4.18 12.92 -35.74
CA SER A 556 -5.54 13.47 -35.69
C SER A 556 -6.57 12.37 -35.36
N MET A 557 -6.42 11.18 -35.94
CA MET A 557 -7.27 10.02 -35.60
C MET A 557 -7.05 9.53 -34.17
N ALA A 558 -5.84 9.56 -33.63
CA ALA A 558 -5.56 9.19 -32.24
C ALA A 558 -6.26 10.15 -31.26
N VAL A 559 -6.04 11.47 -31.41
CA VAL A 559 -6.70 12.50 -30.59
C VAL A 559 -8.22 12.39 -30.66
N GLY A 560 -8.80 12.42 -31.88
CA GLY A 560 -10.25 12.35 -32.06
C GLY A 560 -10.87 11.01 -31.64
N SER A 561 -10.09 9.93 -31.58
CA SER A 561 -10.53 8.66 -30.98
C SER A 561 -10.67 8.76 -29.46
N VAL A 562 -9.75 9.44 -28.77
CA VAL A 562 -9.85 9.64 -27.31
C VAL A 562 -11.03 10.56 -26.97
N LEU A 563 -11.24 11.64 -27.75
CA LEU A 563 -12.34 12.58 -27.48
C LEU A 563 -13.72 11.93 -27.59
N GLU A 564 -13.96 11.08 -28.59
CA GLU A 564 -15.22 10.30 -28.68
C GLU A 564 -15.43 9.35 -27.48
N VAL A 565 -14.34 8.87 -26.87
CA VAL A 565 -14.40 8.04 -25.65
C VAL A 565 -14.63 8.89 -24.39
N VAL A 566 -14.08 10.11 -24.33
CA VAL A 566 -14.41 11.11 -23.29
C VAL A 566 -15.89 11.48 -23.35
N ASP A 567 -16.41 11.78 -24.55
CA ASP A 567 -17.83 12.05 -24.78
C ASP A 567 -18.72 10.86 -24.36
N GLU A 568 -18.35 9.65 -24.76
CA GLU A 568 -19.09 8.42 -24.43
C GLU A 568 -19.15 8.14 -22.91
N VAL A 569 -18.08 8.45 -22.17
CA VAL A 569 -18.01 8.23 -20.72
C VAL A 569 -18.67 9.37 -19.93
N LEU A 570 -18.39 10.63 -20.26
CA LEU A 570 -18.91 11.78 -19.51
C LEU A 570 -20.41 12.05 -19.76
N ASN A 571 -20.94 11.71 -20.94
CA ASN A 571 -22.40 11.69 -21.16
C ASN A 571 -23.10 10.48 -20.49
N GLY A 572 -22.37 9.61 -19.77
CA GLY A 572 -22.95 8.48 -19.05
C GLY A 572 -23.46 7.34 -19.93
N HIS A 573 -23.02 7.25 -21.19
CA HIS A 573 -23.38 6.17 -22.10
C HIS A 573 -22.54 4.90 -21.84
N SER A 574 -21.29 5.06 -21.41
CA SER A 574 -20.43 4.00 -20.87
C SER A 574 -19.81 4.38 -19.53
N ARG A 575 -19.50 3.40 -18.65
CA ARG A 575 -18.79 3.68 -17.38
C ARG A 575 -17.32 3.99 -17.60
N SER A 576 -16.63 3.28 -18.50
CA SER A 576 -15.18 3.41 -18.72
C SER A 576 -14.81 3.17 -20.18
N GLY A 577 -13.56 3.49 -20.56
CA GLY A 577 -13.10 3.47 -21.95
C GLY A 577 -11.70 2.90 -22.15
N VAL A 578 -11.46 2.29 -23.33
CA VAL A 578 -10.16 1.76 -23.76
C VAL A 578 -9.79 2.29 -25.15
N CYS A 579 -8.74 3.09 -25.22
CA CYS A 579 -8.26 3.75 -26.44
C CYS A 579 -7.01 3.02 -26.99
N VAL A 580 -7.21 2.17 -27.99
CA VAL A 580 -6.13 1.41 -28.66
C VAL A 580 -5.56 2.26 -29.81
N ILE A 581 -4.82 3.29 -29.44
CA ILE A 581 -4.38 4.40 -30.31
C ILE A 581 -2.87 4.38 -30.62
N ARG A 582 -2.46 5.08 -31.69
CA ARG A 582 -1.07 5.52 -31.95
C ARG A 582 -1.05 6.61 -33.03
N PRO A 583 -0.03 7.49 -33.10
CA PRO A 583 1.15 7.62 -32.22
C PRO A 583 0.79 7.97 -30.76
N PRO A 584 1.72 7.75 -29.82
CA PRO A 584 1.59 8.20 -28.43
C PRO A 584 1.57 9.74 -28.33
N GLY A 585 1.34 10.24 -27.12
CA GLY A 585 1.20 11.66 -26.81
C GLY A 585 1.96 12.19 -25.58
N HIS A 586 2.22 11.40 -24.54
CA HIS A 586 2.58 11.92 -23.21
C HIS A 586 3.92 12.71 -23.14
N HIS A 587 4.86 12.48 -24.06
CA HIS A 587 6.09 13.27 -24.21
C HIS A 587 5.93 14.57 -25.00
N CYS A 588 4.84 14.75 -25.76
CA CYS A 588 4.69 15.90 -26.66
C CYS A 588 4.51 17.19 -25.87
N GLU A 589 5.41 18.14 -26.07
CA GLU A 589 5.37 19.46 -25.47
C GLU A 589 4.28 20.34 -26.11
N SER A 590 4.02 21.49 -25.49
CA SER A 590 3.07 22.46 -26.06
C SER A 590 3.51 22.97 -27.46
N ASP A 591 4.81 23.10 -27.74
CA ASP A 591 5.32 23.68 -28.98
C ASP A 591 6.21 22.76 -29.84
N MET A 592 6.47 21.53 -29.41
CA MET A 592 7.29 20.57 -30.17
C MET A 592 6.98 19.08 -29.92
N PRO A 593 7.15 18.21 -30.94
CA PRO A 593 7.06 16.76 -30.78
C PRO A 593 8.34 16.19 -30.16
N HIS A 594 8.20 15.12 -29.38
CA HIS A 594 9.28 14.49 -28.61
C HIS A 594 8.96 13.01 -28.37
N GLY A 595 9.95 12.11 -28.31
CA GLY A 595 9.74 10.71 -27.86
C GLY A 595 8.61 9.97 -28.58
N PHE A 596 8.66 9.92 -29.91
CA PHE A 596 7.60 9.41 -30.81
C PHE A 596 6.24 10.13 -30.75
N CYS A 597 6.03 11.03 -29.79
CA CYS A 597 4.75 11.70 -29.57
C CYS A 597 4.57 12.92 -30.49
N ILE A 598 3.35 13.10 -31.01
CA ILE A 598 3.03 14.09 -32.06
C ILE A 598 2.05 15.15 -31.57
N PHE A 599 1.04 14.73 -30.81
CA PHE A 599 0.13 15.58 -30.03
C PHE A 599 -0.11 14.87 -28.71
N ASN A 600 -0.27 15.60 -27.61
CA ASN A 600 -0.51 15.01 -26.30
C ASN A 600 -1.98 14.60 -26.17
N ASN A 601 -2.28 13.37 -26.61
CA ASN A 601 -3.62 12.78 -26.64
C ASN A 601 -4.36 12.94 -25.30
N VAL A 602 -3.66 12.66 -24.18
CA VAL A 602 -4.22 12.68 -22.83
C VAL A 602 -4.41 14.11 -22.31
N ALA A 603 -3.47 15.02 -22.59
CA ALA A 603 -3.62 16.43 -22.20
C ALA A 603 -4.74 17.15 -22.97
N ILE A 604 -4.87 16.88 -24.27
CA ILE A 604 -6.00 17.36 -25.07
C ILE A 604 -7.32 16.83 -24.49
N ALA A 605 -7.38 15.54 -24.14
CA ALA A 605 -8.57 14.92 -23.54
C ALA A 605 -8.94 15.53 -22.17
N ALA A 606 -7.96 15.83 -21.31
CA ALA A 606 -8.20 16.52 -20.04
C ALA A 606 -8.74 17.94 -20.25
N ASN A 607 -8.10 18.76 -21.09
CA ASN A 607 -8.57 20.12 -21.34
C ASN A 607 -9.92 20.15 -22.10
N TYR A 608 -10.23 19.14 -22.91
CA TYR A 608 -11.55 18.95 -23.52
C TYR A 608 -12.62 18.61 -22.47
N ALA A 609 -12.35 17.66 -21.56
CA ALA A 609 -13.25 17.34 -20.46
C ALA A 609 -13.51 18.56 -19.53
N ILE A 610 -12.50 19.40 -19.31
CA ILE A 610 -12.64 20.66 -18.55
C ILE A 610 -13.49 21.68 -19.33
N ARG A 611 -13.24 21.87 -20.63
CA ARG A 611 -13.87 22.92 -21.45
C ARG A 611 -15.30 22.59 -21.88
N ASP A 612 -15.52 21.40 -22.40
CA ASP A 612 -16.78 20.99 -23.06
C ASP A 612 -17.73 20.27 -22.12
N HIS A 613 -17.19 19.54 -21.12
CA HIS A 613 -17.98 18.80 -20.11
C HIS A 613 -18.00 19.45 -18.72
N GLY A 614 -17.17 20.48 -18.48
CA GLY A 614 -17.14 21.22 -17.22
C GLY A 614 -16.54 20.45 -16.03
N VAL A 615 -15.75 19.41 -16.29
CA VAL A 615 -15.06 18.60 -15.27
C VAL A 615 -14.07 19.46 -14.50
N LYS A 616 -14.02 19.32 -13.16
CA LYS A 616 -13.26 20.23 -12.27
C LYS A 616 -11.98 19.62 -11.71
N ARG A 617 -11.91 18.29 -11.64
CA ARG A 617 -10.79 17.52 -11.07
C ARG A 617 -10.54 16.29 -11.92
N ILE A 618 -9.40 16.25 -12.61
CA ILE A 618 -8.98 15.12 -13.44
C ILE A 618 -7.69 14.54 -12.86
N LEU A 619 -7.68 13.24 -12.60
CA LEU A 619 -6.44 12.51 -12.31
C LEU A 619 -5.88 12.02 -13.65
N ILE A 620 -4.67 12.41 -13.99
CA ILE A 620 -3.86 11.75 -15.01
C ILE A 620 -2.84 10.89 -14.28
N LEU A 621 -2.98 9.56 -14.38
CA LEU A 621 -1.96 8.63 -13.91
C LEU A 621 -1.14 8.14 -15.10
N ASP A 622 0.17 8.30 -15.03
CA ASP A 622 1.13 7.82 -16.01
C ASP A 622 1.94 6.66 -15.43
N TRP A 623 1.78 5.48 -16.02
CA TRP A 623 2.52 4.27 -15.65
C TRP A 623 3.45 3.80 -16.77
N ASP A 624 3.63 4.62 -17.82
CA ASP A 624 4.72 4.44 -18.78
C ASP A 624 6.07 4.49 -18.06
N ILE A 625 7.06 3.74 -18.53
CA ILE A 625 8.37 3.71 -17.88
C ILE A 625 9.18 4.99 -18.11
N HIS A 626 8.76 5.86 -19.02
CA HIS A 626 9.37 7.16 -19.27
C HIS A 626 8.53 8.27 -18.65
N HIS A 627 9.18 9.30 -18.11
CA HIS A 627 8.48 10.48 -17.60
C HIS A 627 7.77 11.23 -18.75
N GLY A 628 6.46 11.44 -18.62
CA GLY A 628 5.63 12.16 -19.59
C GLY A 628 5.82 13.67 -19.51
N ASN A 629 7.05 14.14 -19.77
CA ASN A 629 7.49 15.54 -19.67
C ASN A 629 6.49 16.56 -20.20
N GLY A 630 5.98 16.39 -21.42
CA GLY A 630 5.01 17.31 -22.01
C GLY A 630 3.69 17.35 -21.24
N THR A 631 3.26 16.22 -20.66
CA THR A 631 2.05 16.16 -19.82
C THR A 631 2.24 16.93 -18.52
N GLN A 632 3.40 16.78 -17.88
CA GLN A 632 3.78 17.60 -16.72
C GLN A 632 3.79 19.10 -17.09
N HIS A 633 4.52 19.50 -18.13
CA HIS A 633 4.66 20.92 -18.49
C HIS A 633 3.34 21.59 -18.92
N ILE A 634 2.40 20.85 -19.54
CA ILE A 634 1.09 21.38 -19.90
C ILE A 634 0.21 21.67 -18.67
N PHE A 635 0.33 20.89 -17.59
CA PHE A 635 -0.50 21.02 -16.38
C PHE A 635 0.22 21.55 -15.14
N GLU A 636 1.52 21.85 -15.23
CA GLU A 636 2.39 22.19 -14.08
C GLU A 636 1.80 23.27 -13.17
N ASN A 637 1.01 24.20 -13.71
CA ASN A 637 0.38 25.31 -13.00
C ASN A 637 -1.14 25.20 -12.77
N ASP A 638 -1.78 24.08 -13.11
CA ASP A 638 -3.24 23.92 -13.11
C ASP A 638 -3.76 22.92 -12.05
N PRO A 639 -4.26 23.38 -10.88
CA PRO A 639 -4.77 22.50 -9.81
C PRO A 639 -6.08 21.77 -10.16
N ARG A 640 -6.62 21.94 -11.38
CA ARG A 640 -7.74 21.12 -11.89
C ARG A 640 -7.26 19.74 -12.36
N VAL A 641 -5.97 19.57 -12.61
CA VAL A 641 -5.38 18.33 -13.09
C VAL A 641 -4.28 17.89 -12.12
N LEU A 642 -4.44 16.69 -11.58
CA LEU A 642 -3.42 16.00 -10.79
C LEU A 642 -2.66 15.05 -11.71
N TYR A 643 -1.38 15.33 -11.98
CA TYR A 643 -0.50 14.42 -12.72
C TYR A 643 0.34 13.60 -11.74
N ILE A 644 0.29 12.28 -11.85
CA ILE A 644 1.13 11.34 -11.10
C ILE A 644 1.86 10.45 -12.11
N SER A 645 3.18 10.29 -11.97
CA SER A 645 4.01 9.52 -12.92
C SER A 645 4.93 8.52 -12.22
N VAL A 646 4.91 7.25 -12.66
CA VAL A 646 5.71 6.14 -12.09
C VAL A 646 6.67 5.57 -13.14
N HIS A 647 7.77 6.28 -13.33
CA HIS A 647 8.73 6.09 -14.41
C HIS A 647 10.12 5.72 -13.89
N ARG A 648 11.00 5.29 -14.79
CA ARG A 648 12.44 5.14 -14.52
C ARG A 648 13.16 6.46 -14.76
N TYR A 649 14.04 6.81 -13.83
CA TYR A 649 14.78 8.07 -13.80
C TYR A 649 16.29 7.83 -13.90
N ASP A 650 16.80 6.76 -13.25
CA ASP A 650 18.24 6.47 -13.12
C ASP A 650 19.07 7.74 -12.81
N ASN A 651 18.64 8.52 -11.81
CA ASN A 651 19.23 9.81 -11.42
C ASN A 651 19.36 10.82 -12.58
N GLY A 652 18.30 10.99 -13.38
CA GLY A 652 18.24 11.91 -14.52
C GLY A 652 18.91 11.39 -15.80
N SER A 653 19.43 10.16 -15.81
CA SER A 653 20.07 9.59 -17.00
C SER A 653 19.12 8.83 -17.93
N PHE A 654 17.96 8.35 -17.44
CA PHE A 654 16.96 7.69 -18.26
C PHE A 654 16.12 8.69 -19.09
N PHE A 655 15.63 8.28 -20.26
CA PHE A 655 14.87 9.16 -21.17
C PHE A 655 13.57 9.66 -20.49
N PRO A 656 13.22 10.96 -20.56
CA PRO A 656 13.70 12.01 -21.47
C PRO A 656 15.04 12.68 -21.08
N SER A 657 15.69 12.25 -19.99
CA SER A 657 16.97 12.77 -19.47
C SER A 657 16.93 14.23 -19.02
N SER A 658 15.88 14.58 -18.26
CA SER A 658 15.77 15.87 -17.55
C SER A 658 15.56 15.65 -16.05
N THR A 659 15.99 16.62 -15.24
CA THR A 659 15.73 16.69 -13.79
C THR A 659 14.25 16.91 -13.46
N ASP A 660 13.46 17.37 -14.43
CA ASP A 660 12.02 17.65 -14.26
C ASP A 660 11.21 16.42 -13.84
N ALA A 661 11.76 15.22 -14.04
CA ALA A 661 11.22 13.93 -13.63
C ALA A 661 11.49 13.57 -12.15
N ASN A 662 12.20 14.38 -11.37
CA ASN A 662 12.54 14.02 -9.99
C ASN A 662 11.41 14.28 -8.99
N PHE A 663 11.47 13.62 -7.83
CA PHE A 663 10.42 13.63 -6.80
C PHE A 663 10.18 14.99 -6.11
N ASP A 664 11.14 15.92 -6.19
CA ASP A 664 11.05 17.28 -5.67
C ASP A 664 10.36 18.28 -6.63
N VAL A 665 10.08 17.85 -7.87
CA VAL A 665 9.40 18.66 -8.89
C VAL A 665 7.87 18.54 -8.72
N VAL A 666 7.34 19.41 -7.86
CA VAL A 666 5.96 19.35 -7.34
C VAL A 666 4.94 20.21 -8.11
N GLY A 667 5.31 20.78 -9.25
CA GLY A 667 4.49 21.74 -9.98
C GLY A 667 4.79 23.20 -9.60
N SER A 668 4.14 24.15 -10.26
CA SER A 668 4.45 25.59 -10.18
C SER A 668 3.20 26.45 -10.02
N GLY A 669 3.36 27.69 -9.54
CA GLY A 669 2.24 28.64 -9.39
C GLY A 669 1.08 28.09 -8.54
N ASN A 670 -0.08 27.87 -9.17
CA ASN A 670 -1.26 27.29 -8.51
C ASN A 670 -1.28 25.75 -8.51
N GLY A 671 -0.45 25.10 -9.35
CA GLY A 671 -0.35 23.64 -9.47
C GLY A 671 0.65 23.00 -8.50
N ILE A 672 1.24 23.77 -7.58
CA ILE A 672 2.14 23.26 -6.54
C ILE A 672 1.40 22.20 -5.69
N GLY A 673 1.95 20.99 -5.65
CA GLY A 673 1.36 19.80 -5.02
C GLY A 673 0.60 18.89 -6.00
N TYR A 674 0.20 19.39 -7.18
CA TYR A 674 -0.60 18.66 -8.17
C TYR A 674 0.24 17.95 -9.24
N ASN A 675 1.57 18.03 -9.15
CA ASN A 675 2.50 17.20 -9.91
C ASN A 675 3.26 16.26 -8.97
N ILE A 676 3.27 14.96 -9.27
CA ILE A 676 3.86 13.93 -8.40
C ILE A 676 4.67 12.94 -9.24
N ASN A 677 5.99 13.11 -9.23
CA ASN A 677 6.91 12.17 -9.84
C ASN A 677 7.34 11.09 -8.83
N ILE A 678 7.43 9.84 -9.29
CA ILE A 678 7.85 8.68 -8.51
C ILE A 678 9.00 7.99 -9.25
N PRO A 679 10.24 8.51 -9.11
CA PRO A 679 11.36 8.20 -10.00
C PRO A 679 12.14 6.93 -9.60
N TRP A 680 12.05 5.85 -10.38
CA TRP A 680 12.88 4.68 -10.15
C TRP A 680 14.35 4.94 -10.53
N ASN A 681 15.23 4.95 -9.53
CA ASN A 681 16.68 5.03 -9.72
C ASN A 681 17.35 3.69 -10.05
N ARG A 682 16.55 2.70 -10.49
CA ARG A 682 17.04 1.40 -10.97
C ARG A 682 16.06 0.75 -11.94
N LYS A 683 16.60 0.09 -12.97
CA LYS A 683 15.90 -0.97 -13.71
C LYS A 683 15.52 -2.15 -12.80
N GLY A 684 14.51 -2.91 -13.22
CA GLY A 684 14.16 -4.20 -12.61
C GLY A 684 13.08 -4.16 -11.52
N MET A 685 12.47 -3.00 -11.26
CA MET A 685 11.27 -2.90 -10.42
C MET A 685 10.14 -3.75 -11.02
N GLY A 686 9.30 -4.36 -10.19
CA GLY A 686 8.20 -5.23 -10.62
C GLY A 686 6.90 -4.98 -9.86
N ASP A 687 6.04 -6.01 -9.85
CA ASP A 687 4.67 -5.95 -9.34
C ASP A 687 4.58 -5.40 -7.90
N MET A 688 5.50 -5.80 -7.01
CA MET A 688 5.47 -5.42 -5.60
C MET A 688 5.97 -3.99 -5.36
N GLU A 689 6.95 -3.51 -6.13
CA GLU A 689 7.41 -2.11 -6.06
C GLU A 689 6.32 -1.14 -6.54
N TYR A 690 5.66 -1.46 -7.66
CA TYR A 690 4.51 -0.68 -8.13
C TYR A 690 3.33 -0.79 -7.16
N PHE A 691 3.04 -1.98 -6.61
CA PHE A 691 2.03 -2.16 -5.55
C PHE A 691 2.28 -1.22 -4.37
N ALA A 692 3.52 -1.18 -3.85
CA ALA A 692 3.87 -0.38 -2.69
C ALA A 692 3.63 1.11 -2.94
N VAL A 693 4.05 1.61 -4.10
CA VAL A 693 3.75 2.98 -4.57
C VAL A 693 2.24 3.24 -4.70
N PHE A 694 1.48 2.28 -5.23
CA PHE A 694 0.02 2.42 -5.36
C PHE A 694 -0.66 2.64 -4.01
N GLN A 695 -0.32 1.86 -2.98
CA GLN A 695 -0.99 2.00 -1.67
C GLN A 695 -0.41 3.09 -0.77
N ASN A 696 0.89 3.41 -0.88
CA ASN A 696 1.53 4.42 -0.03
C ASN A 696 1.39 5.85 -0.57
N ILE A 697 1.23 6.03 -1.89
CA ILE A 697 1.26 7.35 -2.54
C ILE A 697 0.04 7.56 -3.44
N ILE A 698 -0.15 6.72 -4.48
CA ILE A 698 -1.14 7.01 -5.54
C ILE A 698 -2.57 7.00 -5.01
N MET A 699 -2.99 5.90 -4.36
CA MET A 699 -4.37 5.75 -3.89
C MET A 699 -4.72 6.73 -2.77
N PRO A 700 -3.91 6.94 -1.70
CA PRO A 700 -4.19 7.95 -0.69
C PRO A 700 -4.46 9.34 -1.28
N ILE A 701 -3.58 9.79 -2.19
CA ILE A 701 -3.65 11.12 -2.81
C ILE A 701 -4.82 11.22 -3.79
N ALA A 702 -5.06 10.18 -4.59
CA ALA A 702 -6.21 10.12 -5.49
C ALA A 702 -7.55 10.13 -4.73
N TYR A 703 -7.60 9.56 -3.52
CA TYR A 703 -8.76 9.65 -2.63
C TYR A 703 -8.93 11.07 -2.05
N GLU A 704 -7.87 11.73 -1.57
CA GLU A 704 -7.94 13.12 -1.05
C GLU A 704 -8.31 14.12 -2.16
N PHE A 705 -7.81 13.92 -3.39
CA PHE A 705 -8.17 14.73 -4.57
C PHE A 705 -9.60 14.47 -5.07
N ASN A 706 -10.14 13.26 -4.87
CA ASN A 706 -11.49 12.86 -5.25
C ASN A 706 -11.85 13.24 -6.72
N PRO A 707 -11.19 12.64 -7.73
CA PRO A 707 -11.32 13.03 -9.13
C PRO A 707 -12.72 12.77 -9.69
N GLU A 708 -13.14 13.61 -10.63
CA GLU A 708 -14.39 13.47 -11.39
C GLU A 708 -14.20 12.63 -12.67
N LEU A 709 -12.96 12.52 -13.16
CA LEU A 709 -12.52 11.65 -14.25
C LEU A 709 -11.09 11.15 -13.98
N VAL A 710 -10.81 9.88 -14.30
CA VAL A 710 -9.45 9.34 -14.32
C VAL A 710 -9.05 9.06 -15.77
N LEU A 711 -7.96 9.67 -16.22
CA LEU A 711 -7.26 9.32 -17.45
C LEU A 711 -5.99 8.54 -17.07
N VAL A 712 -5.66 7.51 -17.85
CA VAL A 712 -4.41 6.77 -17.69
C VAL A 712 -3.59 6.86 -18.97
N SER A 713 -2.40 7.44 -18.86
CA SER A 713 -1.32 7.29 -19.84
C SER A 713 -0.79 5.85 -19.71
N ALA A 714 -1.41 4.96 -20.47
CA ALA A 714 -1.25 3.52 -20.33
C ALA A 714 -0.10 3.01 -21.20
N GLY A 715 1.12 3.39 -20.81
CA GLY A 715 2.34 2.75 -21.29
C GLY A 715 2.43 1.29 -20.82
N PHE A 716 3.19 0.46 -21.54
CA PHE A 716 3.38 -0.94 -21.18
C PHE A 716 4.84 -1.40 -21.41
N ASP A 717 5.79 -0.46 -21.32
CA ASP A 717 7.25 -0.68 -21.41
C ASP A 717 7.91 -0.85 -20.04
N ALA A 718 7.23 -0.51 -18.95
CA ALA A 718 7.58 -1.04 -17.63
C ALA A 718 7.37 -2.57 -17.53
N ALA A 719 6.69 -3.16 -18.52
CA ALA A 719 6.32 -4.56 -18.53
C ALA A 719 7.52 -5.51 -18.77
N ILE A 720 7.41 -6.70 -18.19
CA ILE A 720 8.38 -7.79 -18.39
C ILE A 720 8.63 -8.07 -19.88
N SER A 721 9.91 -8.21 -20.23
CA SER A 721 10.42 -8.42 -21.59
C SER A 721 10.24 -7.24 -22.57
N ASP A 722 9.91 -6.03 -22.12
CA ASP A 722 10.02 -4.85 -22.99
C ASP A 722 11.49 -4.53 -23.33
N PRO A 723 11.82 -4.17 -24.58
CA PRO A 723 13.20 -3.84 -24.97
C PRO A 723 13.74 -2.50 -24.42
N LEU A 724 12.90 -1.55 -23.97
CA LEU A 724 13.34 -0.21 -23.57
C LEU A 724 13.33 0.00 -22.05
N GLY A 725 12.20 -0.26 -21.38
CA GLY A 725 12.03 0.09 -19.96
C GLY A 725 12.92 -0.68 -18.99
N GLY A 726 13.11 -1.98 -19.21
CA GLY A 726 13.96 -2.83 -18.38
C GLY A 726 13.41 -3.14 -16.98
N CYS A 727 12.12 -2.91 -16.74
CA CYS A 727 11.40 -3.35 -15.56
C CYS A 727 10.73 -4.72 -15.77
N LEU A 728 10.08 -5.24 -14.73
CA LEU A 728 9.60 -6.62 -14.64
C LEU A 728 8.09 -6.73 -14.37
N VAL A 729 7.32 -5.65 -14.56
CA VAL A 729 5.88 -5.60 -14.26
C VAL A 729 5.14 -6.63 -15.11
N THR A 730 4.35 -7.50 -14.48
CA THR A 730 3.58 -8.53 -15.17
C THR A 730 2.33 -7.94 -15.84
N PRO A 731 1.85 -8.51 -16.96
CA PRO A 731 0.53 -8.17 -17.51
C PRO A 731 -0.60 -8.20 -16.47
N GLU A 732 -0.49 -9.10 -15.49
CA GLU A 732 -1.41 -9.29 -14.39
C GLU A 732 -1.47 -8.06 -13.48
N ALA A 733 -0.31 -7.51 -13.08
CA ALA A 733 -0.23 -6.32 -12.23
C ALA A 733 -0.97 -5.11 -12.83
N TYR A 734 -0.86 -4.85 -14.13
CA TYR A 734 -1.63 -3.78 -14.79
C TYR A 734 -3.16 -3.96 -14.67
N GLY A 735 -3.65 -5.21 -14.60
CA GLY A 735 -5.05 -5.51 -14.31
C GLY A 735 -5.46 -5.09 -12.89
N TYR A 736 -4.57 -5.30 -11.91
CA TYR A 736 -4.75 -4.86 -10.52
C TYR A 736 -4.66 -3.34 -10.38
N PHE A 737 -3.69 -2.69 -11.05
CA PHE A 737 -3.56 -1.23 -11.10
C PHE A 737 -4.85 -0.60 -11.64
N THR A 738 -5.38 -1.16 -12.75
CA THR A 738 -6.67 -0.76 -13.31
C THR A 738 -7.81 -0.97 -12.31
N HIS A 739 -7.80 -2.07 -11.55
CA HIS A 739 -8.85 -2.43 -10.59
C HIS A 739 -8.93 -1.44 -9.42
N TRP A 740 -7.80 -1.09 -8.81
CA TRP A 740 -7.78 -0.21 -7.64
C TRP A 740 -8.22 1.22 -7.96
N LEU A 741 -8.12 1.65 -9.23
CA LEU A 741 -8.68 2.92 -9.69
C LEU A 741 -10.22 2.88 -9.85
N THR A 742 -10.85 1.69 -10.01
CA THR A 742 -12.30 1.58 -10.29
C THR A 742 -13.29 2.14 -9.25
N PRO A 743 -12.94 2.37 -7.97
CA PRO A 743 -13.76 3.12 -7.03
C PRO A 743 -13.76 4.64 -7.25
N LEU A 744 -12.70 5.20 -7.85
CA LEU A 744 -12.56 6.63 -8.09
C LEU A 744 -13.49 7.09 -9.21
N ALA A 745 -13.89 8.37 -9.21
CA ALA A 745 -14.65 8.99 -10.30
C ALA A 745 -15.99 8.30 -10.68
N ASN A 746 -16.67 7.62 -9.75
CA ASN A 746 -17.81 6.72 -10.03
C ASN A 746 -17.46 5.64 -11.10
N GLY A 747 -16.19 5.22 -11.10
CA GLY A 747 -15.59 4.29 -12.06
C GLY A 747 -15.31 4.85 -13.46
N ARG A 748 -15.33 6.19 -13.66
CA ARG A 748 -15.00 6.85 -14.92
C ARG A 748 -13.50 6.87 -15.17
N ILE A 749 -13.01 5.78 -15.78
CA ILE A 749 -11.61 5.57 -16.19
C ILE A 749 -11.52 5.50 -17.71
N ILE A 750 -10.53 6.17 -18.31
CA ILE A 750 -10.19 6.01 -19.73
C ILE A 750 -8.70 5.65 -19.85
N LEU A 751 -8.41 4.49 -20.42
CA LEU A 751 -7.04 3.99 -20.66
C LEU A 751 -6.59 4.38 -22.07
N CYS A 752 -5.51 5.17 -22.20
CA CYS A 752 -4.95 5.58 -23.50
C CYS A 752 -3.59 4.94 -23.73
N LEU A 753 -3.43 4.16 -24.81
CA LEU A 753 -2.14 3.50 -25.10
C LEU A 753 -1.05 4.53 -25.43
N GLU A 754 0.00 4.56 -24.60
CA GLU A 754 1.19 5.39 -24.78
C GLU A 754 2.36 4.53 -25.30
N GLY A 755 3.40 4.26 -24.52
CA GLY A 755 4.54 3.41 -24.87
C GLY A 755 4.29 1.90 -24.75
N GLY A 756 5.34 1.13 -24.50
CA GLY A 756 5.33 -0.33 -24.58
C GLY A 756 5.50 -0.87 -26.00
N TYR A 757 6.53 -1.70 -26.19
CA TYR A 757 7.09 -2.05 -27.49
C TYR A 757 7.27 -3.56 -27.70
N ASN A 758 7.28 -4.38 -26.63
CA ASN A 758 7.04 -5.82 -26.78
C ASN A 758 5.57 -6.10 -27.07
N VAL A 759 5.26 -6.38 -28.33
CA VAL A 759 3.88 -6.65 -28.80
C VAL A 759 3.13 -7.75 -28.05
N ASN A 760 3.81 -8.69 -27.38
CA ASN A 760 3.14 -9.70 -26.56
C ASN A 760 2.78 -9.12 -25.19
N SER A 761 3.74 -8.48 -24.50
CA SER A 761 3.54 -7.86 -23.19
C SER A 761 2.40 -6.85 -23.22
N ILE A 762 2.43 -5.90 -24.17
CA ILE A 762 1.38 -4.86 -24.29
C ILE A 762 0.00 -5.46 -24.62
N SER A 763 -0.03 -6.53 -25.41
CA SER A 763 -1.29 -7.19 -25.79
C SER A 763 -1.93 -7.91 -24.61
N TYR A 764 -1.14 -8.58 -23.76
CA TYR A 764 -1.67 -9.19 -22.54
C TYR A 764 -2.02 -8.13 -21.49
N ALA A 765 -1.17 -7.12 -21.26
CA ALA A 765 -1.41 -6.10 -20.25
C ALA A 765 -2.70 -5.32 -20.53
N MET A 766 -2.85 -4.74 -21.73
CA MET A 766 -4.09 -4.05 -22.12
C MET A 766 -5.34 -4.96 -22.08
N THR A 767 -5.17 -6.26 -22.35
CA THR A 767 -6.25 -7.25 -22.22
C THR A 767 -6.66 -7.48 -20.77
N LEU A 768 -5.72 -7.52 -19.82
CA LEU A 768 -6.05 -7.67 -18.39
C LEU A 768 -6.58 -6.38 -17.77
N CYS A 769 -6.12 -5.20 -18.20
CA CYS A 769 -6.78 -3.92 -17.89
C CYS A 769 -8.24 -3.93 -18.39
N THR A 770 -8.47 -4.38 -19.63
CA THR A 770 -9.82 -4.48 -20.21
C THR A 770 -10.71 -5.46 -19.44
N LYS A 771 -10.17 -6.59 -18.96
CA LYS A 771 -10.89 -7.53 -18.08
C LYS A 771 -11.29 -6.87 -16.75
N SER A 772 -10.38 -6.11 -16.14
CA SER A 772 -10.62 -5.36 -14.91
C SER A 772 -11.79 -4.38 -15.07
N LEU A 773 -11.77 -3.53 -16.13
CA LEU A 773 -12.89 -2.62 -16.44
C LEU A 773 -14.21 -3.37 -16.72
N LEU A 774 -14.15 -4.54 -17.37
CA LEU A 774 -15.31 -5.43 -17.59
C LEU A 774 -15.81 -6.13 -16.31
N GLY A 775 -15.11 -5.99 -15.17
CA GLY A 775 -15.46 -6.62 -13.89
C GLY A 775 -15.21 -8.14 -13.86
N ASP A 776 -14.38 -8.65 -14.77
CA ASP A 776 -13.93 -10.05 -14.78
C ASP A 776 -12.92 -10.33 -13.65
N PRO A 777 -12.88 -11.56 -13.12
CA PRO A 777 -11.78 -12.02 -12.28
C PRO A 777 -10.43 -11.86 -12.96
N LEU A 778 -9.49 -11.30 -12.20
CA LEU A 778 -8.08 -11.30 -12.55
C LEU A 778 -7.44 -12.68 -12.24
N PRO A 779 -6.41 -13.09 -13.00
CA PRO A 779 -5.51 -14.14 -12.55
C PRO A 779 -4.78 -13.71 -11.28
N MET A 780 -4.43 -14.68 -10.42
CA MET A 780 -3.68 -14.41 -9.19
C MET A 780 -2.29 -13.85 -9.52
N LEU A 781 -1.81 -12.88 -8.73
CA LEU A 781 -0.43 -12.39 -8.84
C LEU A 781 0.57 -13.50 -8.54
N HIS A 782 1.72 -13.46 -9.23
CA HIS A 782 2.81 -14.41 -9.04
C HIS A 782 3.86 -13.87 -8.05
N VAL A 783 3.44 -13.64 -6.80
CA VAL A 783 4.37 -13.41 -5.68
C VAL A 783 5.40 -14.55 -5.68
N ASN A 784 6.67 -14.20 -5.84
CA ASN A 784 7.74 -15.16 -6.04
C ASN A 784 8.08 -15.86 -4.72
N GLN A 785 8.25 -17.18 -4.73
CA GLN A 785 8.70 -17.97 -3.56
C GLN A 785 10.14 -17.65 -3.12
N LYS A 786 10.82 -16.72 -3.81
CA LYS A 786 12.11 -16.11 -3.46
C LYS A 786 12.04 -14.57 -3.49
N TRP A 787 10.87 -14.00 -3.25
CA TRP A 787 10.75 -12.57 -2.99
C TRP A 787 11.17 -12.33 -1.54
N ASN A 788 12.15 -11.44 -1.36
CA ASN A 788 12.77 -11.12 -0.08
C ASN A 788 12.48 -9.65 0.27
N GLY A 789 11.25 -9.20 0.00
CA GLY A 789 10.83 -7.83 0.13
C GLY A 789 11.19 -6.89 -1.02
N LEU A 790 10.84 -5.62 -0.82
CA LEU A 790 11.02 -4.53 -1.79
C LEU A 790 12.49 -4.19 -1.95
N HIS A 791 12.89 -3.87 -3.18
CA HIS A 791 14.26 -3.40 -3.42
C HIS A 791 14.54 -2.07 -2.69
N TYR A 792 15.68 -1.92 -2.00
CA TYR A 792 16.02 -0.74 -1.19
C TYR A 792 15.79 0.61 -1.90
N SER A 793 16.22 0.75 -3.15
CA SER A 793 16.01 1.98 -3.94
C SER A 793 14.52 2.31 -4.19
N CYS A 794 13.61 1.33 -4.16
CA CYS A 794 12.16 1.59 -4.16
C CYS A 794 11.69 2.19 -2.81
N ILE A 795 12.15 1.64 -1.68
CA ILE A 795 11.85 2.16 -0.34
C ILE A 795 12.37 3.61 -0.20
N GLU A 796 13.60 3.86 -0.65
CA GLU A 796 14.22 5.19 -0.76
C GLU A 796 13.39 6.15 -1.63
N THR A 797 12.92 5.70 -2.80
CA THR A 797 12.05 6.49 -3.70
C THR A 797 10.73 6.84 -3.01
N ILE A 798 10.04 5.84 -2.43
CA ILE A 798 8.77 6.03 -1.72
C ILE A 798 8.93 7.05 -0.59
N ARG A 799 9.94 6.91 0.26
CA ARG A 799 10.20 7.82 1.38
C ARG A 799 10.56 9.23 0.94
N SER A 800 11.32 9.36 -0.16
CA SER A 800 11.66 10.67 -0.74
C SER A 800 10.42 11.40 -1.23
N VAL A 801 9.54 10.69 -1.96
CA VAL A 801 8.24 11.22 -2.41
C VAL A 801 7.35 11.58 -1.21
N LEU A 802 7.21 10.70 -0.20
CA LEU A 802 6.41 10.98 0.99
C LEU A 802 6.88 12.25 1.72
N THR A 803 8.18 12.39 1.94
CA THR A 803 8.81 13.55 2.62
C THR A 803 8.62 14.88 1.86
N VAL A 804 8.39 14.81 0.55
CA VAL A 804 8.02 15.98 -0.25
C VAL A 804 6.51 16.23 -0.25
N GLN A 805 5.71 15.19 -0.46
CA GLN A 805 4.28 15.29 -0.73
C GLN A 805 3.41 15.46 0.53
N GLU A 806 3.88 15.07 1.72
CA GLU A 806 3.18 15.26 3.00
C GLU A 806 2.90 16.74 3.36
N LYS A 807 3.55 17.66 2.65
CA LYS A 807 3.39 19.12 2.72
C LYS A 807 2.12 19.62 2.01
N TYR A 808 1.60 18.83 1.07
CA TYR A 808 0.47 19.17 0.21
C TYR A 808 -0.73 18.25 0.45
N TRP A 809 -0.47 16.95 0.65
CA TRP A 809 -1.47 15.90 0.81
C TRP A 809 -1.51 15.43 2.26
N LYS A 810 -2.63 15.65 2.93
CA LYS A 810 -2.78 15.39 4.36
C LYS A 810 -3.01 13.92 4.69
N CYS A 811 -3.40 13.09 3.71
CA CYS A 811 -3.47 11.63 3.85
C CYS A 811 -2.11 10.98 4.17
N LEU A 812 -1.00 11.64 3.79
CA LEU A 812 0.36 11.13 3.98
C LEU A 812 0.86 11.47 5.40
N LYS A 813 0.80 10.50 6.31
CA LYS A 813 1.20 10.68 7.73
C LYS A 813 2.12 9.59 8.28
N PHE A 814 2.28 8.49 7.56
CA PHE A 814 2.90 7.25 8.05
C PHE A 814 4.42 7.16 7.83
N ASN A 815 5.04 8.22 7.29
CA ASN A 815 6.48 8.34 7.03
C ASN A 815 7.28 8.62 8.33
N LYS A 816 7.14 7.74 9.32
CA LYS A 816 7.82 7.80 10.62
C LYS A 816 8.92 6.73 10.74
N LYS A 817 9.93 6.99 11.56
CA LYS A 817 10.87 5.96 12.02
C LYS A 817 10.22 5.09 13.10
N LEU A 818 10.42 3.78 13.06
CA LEU A 818 9.96 2.81 14.09
C LEU A 818 11.14 2.28 14.93
N PRO A 819 10.96 1.91 16.20
CA PRO A 819 12.07 1.38 17.00
C PRO A 819 12.46 -0.06 16.59
N ILE A 820 13.75 -0.41 16.73
CA ILE A 820 14.25 -1.80 16.58
C ILE A 820 14.29 -2.60 17.90
N PHE A 821 13.83 -1.99 18.99
CA PHE A 821 13.92 -2.54 20.33
C PHE A 821 12.51 -2.76 20.91
N ASN A 822 12.40 -3.74 21.82
CA ASN A 822 11.16 -4.00 22.53
C ASN A 822 11.15 -3.20 23.83
N ASN A 823 10.02 -2.56 24.17
CA ASN A 823 9.88 -1.75 25.39
C ASN A 823 10.27 -2.49 26.69
N TYR A 824 10.27 -3.83 26.70
CA TYR A 824 10.75 -4.67 27.80
C TYR A 824 12.23 -4.47 28.21
N THR A 825 13.07 -3.84 27.38
CA THR A 825 14.46 -3.50 27.77
C THR A 825 14.62 -2.10 28.38
N ILE A 826 13.55 -1.29 28.44
CA ILE A 826 13.56 0.02 29.11
C ILE A 826 13.23 -0.20 30.60
N PRO A 827 14.12 0.18 31.55
CA PRO A 827 13.81 0.09 32.97
C PRO A 827 12.64 1.01 33.33
N ALA A 828 11.70 0.53 34.16
CA ALA A 828 10.45 1.24 34.47
C ALA A 828 10.67 2.67 35.02
N GLU A 829 11.78 2.90 35.73
CA GLU A 829 12.20 4.22 36.25
C GLU A 829 12.40 5.26 35.12
N VAL A 830 12.81 4.82 33.92
CA VAL A 830 12.95 5.67 32.73
C VAL A 830 11.58 5.96 32.13
N THR A 831 10.69 4.96 32.06
CA THR A 831 9.32 5.12 31.53
C THR A 831 8.49 6.09 32.36
N GLU A 832 8.59 6.04 33.70
CA GLU A 832 7.97 7.05 34.57
C GLU A 832 8.53 8.46 34.34
N THR A 833 9.83 8.58 34.04
CA THR A 833 10.48 9.87 33.76
C THR A 833 9.99 10.46 32.43
N ILE A 834 9.86 9.63 31.38
CA ILE A 834 9.32 10.04 30.07
C ILE A 834 7.86 10.51 30.21
N ASN A 835 7.04 9.75 30.93
CA ASN A 835 5.63 10.08 31.16
C ASN A 835 5.44 11.36 32.02
N GLN A 836 6.42 11.73 32.85
CA GLN A 836 6.39 13.01 33.57
C GLN A 836 6.75 14.21 32.68
N LEU A 837 7.61 14.01 31.67
CA LEU A 837 7.99 15.06 30.71
C LEU A 837 6.81 15.39 29.76
N THR A 838 6.17 14.38 29.17
CA THR A 838 5.05 14.58 28.22
C THR A 838 3.83 15.25 28.85
N ASN A 839 3.62 15.08 30.16
CA ASN A 839 2.53 15.75 30.89
C ASN A 839 2.86 17.18 31.36
N SER A 840 4.09 17.69 31.17
CA SER A 840 4.51 18.96 31.79
C SER A 840 4.20 20.23 30.98
N ASP A 841 4.21 20.14 29.64
CA ASP A 841 4.13 21.31 28.75
C ASP A 841 2.77 22.05 28.75
N ASN A 842 1.70 21.44 29.27
CA ASN A 842 0.37 22.08 29.36
C ASN A 842 0.18 22.98 30.61
N SER A 843 1.25 23.36 31.31
CA SER A 843 1.13 24.04 32.62
C SER A 843 2.06 25.25 32.87
N GLN A 844 2.57 25.92 31.82
CA GLN A 844 3.33 27.18 32.01
C GLN A 844 3.36 28.16 30.81
N GLN A 845 2.18 28.68 30.42
CA GLN A 845 2.09 29.89 29.57
C GLN A 845 1.27 31.00 30.24
N GLU A 846 1.80 31.61 31.30
CA GLU A 846 1.37 32.95 31.72
C GLU A 846 2.55 33.71 32.35
N GLN A 847 2.76 34.96 31.89
CA GLN A 847 3.89 35.86 32.27
C GLN A 847 5.26 35.35 31.72
N VAL A 848 6.16 36.17 31.17
CA VAL A 848 6.40 37.62 31.33
C VAL A 848 6.70 38.30 29.98
N GLN A 849 6.11 39.48 29.74
CA GLN A 849 6.67 40.46 28.79
C GLN A 849 7.65 41.39 29.53
N ASN A 850 8.88 41.59 29.02
CA ASN A 850 9.41 42.93 28.63
C ASN A 850 10.92 43.00 28.34
N GLN A 851 11.27 44.05 27.58
CA GLN A 851 12.54 44.81 27.54
C GLN A 851 13.80 44.21 26.86
N SER A 852 14.06 44.78 25.68
CA SER A 852 15.34 44.88 24.96
C SER A 852 16.43 45.70 25.67
N SER A 853 17.71 45.51 25.31
CA SER A 853 18.48 46.49 24.49
C SER A 853 20.02 46.30 24.46
N ASN A 854 20.63 46.62 23.30
CA ASN A 854 22.02 47.11 23.09
C ASN A 854 23.23 46.20 23.45
N ALA A 855 24.48 46.42 22.98
CA ALA A 855 25.03 46.97 21.72
C ALA A 855 26.59 46.82 21.73
N ASP A 856 27.26 47.07 20.59
CA ASP A 856 28.68 47.49 20.43
C ASP A 856 29.85 46.51 20.79
N GLN A 857 31.10 46.66 20.31
CA GLN A 857 31.63 46.95 18.94
C GLN A 857 33.18 46.76 18.85
N ALA A 858 33.72 46.57 17.62
CA ALA A 858 35.10 46.87 17.13
C ALA A 858 36.36 46.02 17.52
N GLY A 859 37.33 45.99 16.58
CA GLY A 859 38.74 45.49 16.71
C GLY A 859 39.76 46.65 16.82
N PRO A 860 40.98 46.68 16.17
CA PRO A 860 41.60 45.77 15.18
C PRO A 860 43.16 45.57 15.26
N SER A 861 43.82 45.06 14.19
CA SER A 861 45.30 45.06 13.84
C SER A 861 46.28 44.16 14.64
N GLY A 862 47.44 43.64 14.16
CA GLY A 862 48.19 43.60 12.86
C GLY A 862 49.72 43.29 13.11
N SER A 863 50.65 42.92 12.19
CA SER A 863 50.65 42.43 10.77
C SER A 863 52.10 42.11 10.24
N ASN A 864 52.32 41.04 9.45
CA ASN A 864 53.53 40.64 8.64
C ASN A 864 54.83 40.22 9.43
N THR A 865 55.84 39.46 8.94
CA THR A 865 56.35 39.08 7.57
C THR A 865 57.01 37.65 7.47
N ASP A 866 56.96 37.05 6.28
CA ASP A 866 57.97 36.23 5.53
C ASP A 866 58.56 34.86 5.98
N SER A 867 58.02 33.80 5.33
CA SER A 867 58.74 32.75 4.56
C SER A 867 59.61 31.64 5.22
N ASN A 868 59.13 30.38 5.19
CA ASN A 868 59.53 29.36 4.19
C ASN A 868 58.96 27.95 4.46
N LYS A 869 58.75 27.16 3.39
CA LYS A 869 58.40 25.72 3.37
C LYS A 869 57.20 25.29 4.24
N THR A 870 56.00 25.40 3.66
CA THR A 870 54.78 24.80 4.18
C THR A 870 54.76 23.28 3.97
N VAL A 871 54.55 22.53 5.05
CA VAL A 871 53.78 21.27 4.99
C VAL A 871 52.33 21.69 4.76
N GLN A 872 51.63 21.10 3.78
CA GLN A 872 50.23 21.43 3.51
C GLN A 872 49.35 20.72 4.54
N THR A 873 48.80 21.47 5.49
CA THR A 873 47.87 20.94 6.49
C THR A 873 46.50 20.69 5.86
N LEU A 874 45.68 19.86 6.51
CA LEU A 874 44.31 19.58 6.06
C LEU A 874 43.47 20.87 5.92
N GLU A 875 43.63 21.83 6.84
CA GLU A 875 42.97 23.15 6.76
C GLU A 875 43.37 23.93 5.51
N CYS A 876 44.64 23.91 5.09
CA CYS A 876 45.05 24.53 3.83
C CYS A 876 44.40 23.82 2.64
N TYR A 877 44.44 22.49 2.59
CA TYR A 877 43.82 21.73 1.49
C TYR A 877 42.30 21.97 1.38
N LEU A 878 41.59 22.03 2.51
CA LEU A 878 40.16 22.36 2.55
C LEU A 878 39.90 23.83 2.16
N SER A 879 40.82 24.75 2.48
CA SER A 879 40.75 26.15 2.04
C SER A 879 40.97 26.30 0.54
N ASP A 880 41.93 25.55 -0.03
CA ASP A 880 42.29 25.56 -1.44
C ASP A 880 41.20 24.93 -2.35
N ASN A 881 40.30 24.11 -1.79
CA ASN A 881 39.25 23.38 -2.51
C ASN A 881 37.81 23.74 -2.04
N LEU A 882 37.64 24.90 -1.39
CA LEU A 882 36.39 25.23 -0.69
C LEU A 882 35.19 25.44 -1.63
N GLU A 883 35.41 25.88 -2.88
CA GLU A 883 34.35 25.93 -3.91
C GLU A 883 33.84 24.53 -4.30
N ALA A 884 34.71 23.51 -4.37
CA ALA A 884 34.29 22.13 -4.69
C ALA A 884 33.48 21.48 -3.56
N LEU A 885 33.76 21.87 -2.30
CA LEU A 885 32.94 21.50 -1.14
C LEU A 885 31.58 22.22 -1.12
N GLN A 886 31.49 23.46 -1.61
CA GLN A 886 30.23 24.19 -1.73
C GLN A 886 29.37 23.76 -2.93
N ASN A 887 29.98 23.13 -3.93
CA ASN A 887 29.31 22.52 -5.09
C ASN A 887 28.99 21.02 -4.91
N GLU A 888 29.13 20.49 -3.69
CA GLU A 888 28.88 19.08 -3.32
C GLU A 888 29.73 18.00 -4.06
N GLU A 889 30.80 18.40 -4.76
CA GLU A 889 31.66 17.48 -5.52
C GLU A 889 32.63 16.65 -4.65
N MET A 890 32.66 16.86 -3.32
CA MET A 890 33.45 16.08 -2.36
C MET A 890 32.77 15.87 -1.01
N PHE A 891 32.56 14.60 -0.61
CA PHE A 891 32.11 14.24 0.75
C PHE A 891 33.30 14.06 1.70
N ALA A 892 33.46 14.97 2.66
CA ALA A 892 34.51 14.91 3.67
C ALA A 892 34.11 14.05 4.89
N VAL A 893 34.34 12.73 4.81
CA VAL A 893 34.16 11.84 5.97
C VAL A 893 35.33 12.00 6.95
N ILE A 894 35.04 12.43 8.18
CA ILE A 894 36.05 12.59 9.24
C ILE A 894 36.22 11.26 9.98
N PRO A 895 37.39 10.59 9.92
CA PRO A 895 37.61 9.34 10.62
C PRO A 895 37.76 9.55 12.13
N ILE A 896 37.23 8.63 12.93
CA ILE A 896 37.43 8.64 14.38
C ILE A 896 38.87 8.24 14.74
N ARG A 897 39.44 8.90 15.75
CA ARG A 897 40.79 8.59 16.27
C ARG A 897 40.77 7.53 17.37
N ASP A 898 39.75 7.57 18.21
CA ASP A 898 39.61 6.69 19.37
C ASP A 898 38.53 5.63 19.10
N CYS A 899 38.94 4.47 18.59
CA CYS A 899 38.09 3.30 18.44
C CYS A 899 38.48 2.25 19.50
N PRO A 900 37.53 1.78 20.35
CA PRO A 900 37.85 0.84 21.44
C PRO A 900 38.40 -0.50 20.91
N HIS A 901 37.92 -0.94 19.75
CA HIS A 901 38.29 -2.19 19.10
C HIS A 901 39.74 -2.23 18.58
N LEU A 902 40.45 -1.09 18.54
CA LEU A 902 41.89 -1.08 18.22
C LEU A 902 42.73 -1.90 19.21
N LYS A 903 42.20 -2.16 20.41
CA LYS A 903 42.82 -3.00 21.45
C LYS A 903 42.73 -4.50 21.16
N GLU A 904 41.90 -4.92 20.19
CA GLU A 904 41.75 -6.31 19.76
C GLU A 904 42.82 -6.73 18.73
N LEU A 905 43.55 -5.76 18.17
CA LEU A 905 44.67 -5.98 17.26
C LEU A 905 45.92 -6.46 18.02
N THR A 906 46.05 -7.78 18.15
CA THR A 906 47.15 -8.43 18.88
C THR A 906 48.39 -8.76 18.05
N ASN A 907 48.28 -8.86 16.72
CA ASN A 907 49.34 -9.34 15.84
C ASN A 907 49.39 -8.55 14.52
N VAL A 908 50.60 -8.33 14.00
CA VAL A 908 50.85 -7.71 12.67
C VAL A 908 51.46 -8.78 11.75
N PRO A 909 50.98 -8.95 10.50
CA PRO A 909 51.56 -9.91 9.57
C PRO A 909 52.93 -9.46 9.06
N GLU A 910 53.82 -10.38 8.67
CA GLU A 910 55.14 -10.03 8.09
C GLU A 910 55.04 -9.27 6.75
N LYS A 911 53.91 -9.43 6.03
CA LYS A 911 53.66 -8.85 4.70
C LYS A 911 52.17 -8.85 4.38
N ILE A 912 51.74 -7.90 3.55
CA ILE A 912 50.40 -7.84 2.96
C ILE A 912 50.56 -7.87 1.44
N ASN A 913 49.66 -8.55 0.73
CA ASN A 913 49.60 -8.55 -0.74
C ASN A 913 48.24 -7.97 -1.17
N THR A 914 48.27 -6.72 -1.63
CA THR A 914 47.09 -5.94 -2.02
C THR A 914 46.40 -6.43 -3.30
N LYS A 915 47.04 -7.38 -4.01
CA LYS A 915 46.61 -7.91 -5.31
C LYS A 915 45.93 -9.28 -5.21
N LEU A 916 45.67 -9.76 -3.98
CA LEU A 916 44.93 -11.00 -3.74
C LEU A 916 43.44 -10.83 -4.09
N PRO A 917 42.81 -11.83 -4.72
CA PRO A 917 41.37 -11.85 -4.92
C PRO A 917 40.64 -12.19 -3.61
N CYS A 918 39.32 -11.96 -3.58
CA CYS A 918 38.45 -12.42 -2.51
C CYS A 918 38.46 -13.95 -2.45
N SER A 919 38.78 -14.53 -1.29
CA SER A 919 38.90 -15.98 -1.09
C SER A 919 37.60 -16.79 -1.22
N VAL A 920 36.46 -16.13 -1.44
CA VAL A 920 35.13 -16.76 -1.58
C VAL A 920 34.58 -16.68 -3.01
N CYS A 921 34.86 -15.60 -3.76
CA CYS A 921 34.25 -15.37 -5.08
C CYS A 921 35.22 -14.87 -6.16
N ASP A 922 36.54 -14.95 -5.94
CA ASP A 922 37.62 -14.58 -6.85
C ASP A 922 37.61 -13.10 -7.35
N SER A 923 36.75 -12.23 -6.81
CA SER A 923 36.72 -10.80 -7.15
C SER A 923 38.08 -10.14 -6.87
N THR A 924 38.51 -9.25 -7.75
CA THR A 924 39.67 -8.36 -7.56
C THR A 924 39.27 -6.89 -7.40
N ILE A 925 37.97 -6.60 -7.31
CA ILE A 925 37.38 -5.26 -7.21
C ILE A 925 36.98 -5.00 -5.76
N GLU A 926 37.42 -3.87 -5.20
CA GLU A 926 37.13 -3.43 -3.82
C GLU A 926 37.36 -4.53 -2.77
N ASN A 927 38.58 -5.11 -2.78
CA ASN A 927 38.97 -6.10 -1.77
C ASN A 927 39.49 -5.43 -0.49
N TRP A 928 39.02 -5.93 0.63
CA TRP A 928 39.40 -5.52 1.98
C TRP A 928 40.16 -6.66 2.67
N PHE A 929 40.94 -6.32 3.69
CA PHE A 929 41.82 -7.20 4.46
C PHE A 929 41.46 -7.14 5.94
N CYS A 930 41.04 -8.27 6.52
CA CYS A 930 40.64 -8.35 7.92
C CYS A 930 41.86 -8.21 8.83
N LEU A 931 41.91 -7.19 9.70
CA LEU A 931 43.07 -6.90 10.54
C LEU A 931 43.27 -7.92 11.68
N HIS A 932 42.29 -8.79 11.93
CA HIS A 932 42.33 -9.79 13.01
C HIS A 932 42.80 -11.18 12.56
N CYS A 933 42.47 -11.60 11.32
CA CYS A 933 42.81 -12.93 10.81
C CYS A 933 43.37 -12.95 9.38
N PHE A 934 43.66 -11.78 8.81
CA PHE A 934 44.40 -11.60 7.55
C PHE A 934 43.74 -12.21 6.30
N HIS A 935 42.44 -12.53 6.37
CA HIS A 935 41.64 -12.91 5.21
C HIS A 935 41.43 -11.72 4.26
N VAL A 936 41.49 -11.97 2.95
CA VAL A 936 41.16 -11.02 1.88
C VAL A 936 39.80 -11.37 1.32
N LEU A 937 38.85 -10.43 1.42
CA LEU A 937 37.46 -10.60 1.02
C LEU A 937 36.97 -9.33 0.33
N CYS A 938 36.02 -9.44 -0.59
CA CYS A 938 35.43 -8.26 -1.21
C CYS A 938 34.56 -7.49 -0.21
N SER A 939 34.53 -6.16 -0.37
CA SER A 939 33.99 -5.20 0.59
C SER A 939 32.48 -5.33 0.83
N ARG A 940 31.97 -4.54 1.79
CA ARG A 940 30.52 -4.33 1.96
C ARG A 940 29.83 -3.73 0.73
N PHE A 941 30.57 -3.26 -0.27
CA PHE A 941 30.04 -2.72 -1.52
C PHE A 941 30.11 -3.70 -2.70
N VAL A 942 30.78 -4.85 -2.53
CA VAL A 942 30.94 -5.88 -3.57
C VAL A 942 30.71 -7.27 -2.95
N ASN A 943 29.51 -7.81 -3.11
CA ASN A 943 29.08 -9.14 -2.60
C ASN A 943 29.25 -9.37 -1.08
N GLU A 944 29.56 -8.33 -0.30
CA GLU A 944 29.46 -8.28 1.16
C GLU A 944 30.28 -9.30 1.98
N HIS A 945 31.15 -10.11 1.37
CA HIS A 945 31.87 -11.18 2.07
C HIS A 945 32.70 -10.70 3.28
N MET A 946 33.28 -9.48 3.26
CA MET A 946 33.96 -8.93 4.45
C MET A 946 32.98 -8.57 5.59
N MET A 947 31.74 -8.17 5.26
CA MET A 947 30.69 -7.90 6.25
C MET A 947 30.14 -9.21 6.84
N LEU A 948 29.94 -10.23 5.99
CA LEU A 948 29.56 -11.58 6.44
C LEU A 948 30.66 -12.19 7.33
N HIS A 949 31.94 -12.05 6.97
CA HIS A 949 33.06 -12.44 7.82
C HIS A 949 33.05 -11.72 9.18
N PHE A 950 32.72 -10.43 9.22
CA PHE A 950 32.55 -9.71 10.49
C PHE A 950 31.42 -10.32 11.33
N ILE A 951 30.27 -10.61 10.74
CA ILE A 951 29.12 -11.24 11.42
C ILE A 951 29.46 -12.64 11.94
N ASP A 952 30.16 -13.46 11.15
CA ASP A 952 30.50 -14.84 11.49
C ASP A 952 31.63 -14.97 12.53
N CYS A 953 32.58 -14.04 12.56
CA CYS A 953 33.80 -14.13 13.37
C CYS A 953 33.96 -13.03 14.44
N ASP A 954 33.07 -12.04 14.49
CA ASP A 954 33.15 -10.85 15.34
C ASP A 954 34.49 -10.09 15.23
N HIS A 955 35.04 -9.99 14.01
CA HIS A 955 36.32 -9.30 13.73
C HIS A 955 36.08 -7.87 13.22
N PRO A 956 36.07 -6.82 14.07
CA PRO A 956 35.44 -5.53 13.73
C PRO A 956 36.23 -4.60 12.79
N LEU A 957 37.49 -4.88 12.46
CA LEU A 957 38.37 -3.96 11.72
C LEU A 957 38.86 -4.57 10.40
N ALA A 958 38.68 -3.83 9.30
CA ALA A 958 39.14 -4.20 7.96
C ALA A 958 39.82 -3.02 7.25
N LEU A 959 40.92 -3.31 6.56
CA LEU A 959 41.70 -2.37 5.74
C LEU A 959 41.30 -2.52 4.27
N SER A 960 40.88 -1.43 3.62
CA SER A 960 40.60 -1.40 2.18
C SER A 960 41.90 -1.39 1.37
N PHE A 961 42.01 -2.21 0.31
CA PHE A 961 43.16 -2.15 -0.60
C PHE A 961 43.05 -1.02 -1.64
N SER A 962 41.88 -0.43 -1.86
CA SER A 962 41.66 0.58 -2.90
C SER A 962 42.23 1.96 -2.54
N ASP A 963 42.09 2.37 -1.29
CA ASP A 963 42.44 3.69 -0.74
C ASP A 963 43.28 3.61 0.56
N LEU A 964 43.48 2.42 1.13
CA LEU A 964 44.15 2.18 2.42
C LEU A 964 43.43 2.81 3.64
N SER A 965 42.12 3.07 3.53
CA SER A 965 41.28 3.40 4.69
C SER A 965 40.98 2.16 5.53
N VAL A 966 40.73 2.35 6.84
CA VAL A 966 40.36 1.26 7.76
C VAL A 966 38.94 1.51 8.24
N TRP A 967 38.04 0.55 8.01
CA TRP A 967 36.67 0.57 8.50
C TRP A 967 36.56 -0.17 9.83
N CYS A 968 35.74 0.34 10.76
CA CYS A 968 35.31 -0.38 11.94
C CYS A 968 33.81 -0.67 11.88
N TYR A 969 33.45 -1.95 11.72
CA TYR A 969 32.05 -2.40 11.64
C TYR A 969 31.27 -2.15 12.95
N LYS A 970 31.90 -2.33 14.13
CA LYS A 970 31.26 -2.06 15.44
C LYS A 970 31.12 -0.57 15.79
N CYS A 971 31.80 0.33 15.07
CA CYS A 971 31.68 1.79 15.26
C CYS A 971 31.03 2.50 14.06
N ASP A 972 30.59 1.74 13.05
CA ASP A 972 30.18 2.17 11.71
C ASP A 972 30.92 3.42 11.19
N SER A 973 32.26 3.41 11.28
CA SER A 973 33.08 4.57 10.96
C SER A 973 34.48 4.18 10.44
N TYR A 974 35.09 5.08 9.66
CA TYR A 974 36.51 4.99 9.33
C TYR A 974 37.36 5.35 10.55
N VAL A 975 38.47 4.65 10.73
CA VAL A 975 39.39 4.84 11.86
C VAL A 975 40.75 5.32 11.35
N ASP A 976 41.28 6.38 11.98
CA ASP A 976 42.65 6.82 11.77
C ASP A 976 43.38 6.96 13.11
N ASN A 977 44.30 6.04 13.37
CA ASN A 977 45.03 5.94 14.63
C ASN A 977 46.44 5.39 14.38
N GLN A 978 47.42 5.84 15.16
CA GLN A 978 48.82 5.38 15.09
C GLN A 978 49.00 3.85 15.15
N LEU A 979 48.13 3.13 15.86
CA LEU A 979 48.17 1.65 15.96
C LEU A 979 47.91 0.95 14.61
N LEU A 980 47.32 1.64 13.64
CA LEU A 980 47.07 1.11 12.30
C LEU A 980 48.27 1.28 11.36
N TYR A 981 49.28 2.08 11.73
CA TYR A 981 50.45 2.35 10.89
C TYR A 981 51.17 1.07 10.40
N PRO A 982 51.45 0.04 11.23
CA PRO A 982 52.14 -1.16 10.74
C PRO A 982 51.40 -1.85 9.59
N PHE A 983 50.08 -1.98 9.69
CA PHE A 983 49.24 -2.58 8.64
C PHE A 983 49.13 -1.69 7.40
N LYS A 984 48.85 -0.38 7.59
CA LYS A 984 48.73 0.59 6.49
C LYS A 984 50.07 0.72 5.73
N ASN A 985 51.20 0.70 6.43
CA ASN A 985 52.53 0.76 5.82
C ASN A 985 52.88 -0.51 5.01
N LEU A 986 52.60 -1.72 5.51
CA LEU A 986 52.85 -2.95 4.75
C LEU A 986 52.02 -3.02 3.47
N ALA A 987 50.76 -2.57 3.52
CA ALA A 987 49.92 -2.46 2.32
C ALA A 987 50.39 -1.35 1.36
N HIS A 988 50.89 -0.22 1.88
CA HIS A 988 51.50 0.86 1.09
C HIS A 988 52.77 0.38 0.36
N GLN A 989 53.64 -0.35 1.05
CA GLN A 989 54.88 -0.91 0.49
C GLN A 989 54.60 -1.88 -0.68
N ASP A 990 53.62 -2.79 -0.58
CA ASP A 990 53.26 -3.68 -1.70
C ASP A 990 52.58 -2.93 -2.87
N LYS A 991 51.85 -1.85 -2.59
CA LYS A 991 51.09 -1.10 -3.60
C LYS A 991 51.92 -0.05 -4.34
N PHE A 992 52.83 0.63 -3.64
CA PHE A 992 53.59 1.78 -4.13
C PHE A 992 55.12 1.62 -4.09
N ASN A 993 55.64 0.57 -3.43
CA ASN A 993 57.08 0.28 -3.29
C ASN A 993 57.87 1.37 -2.53
N GLU A 994 57.21 2.06 -1.59
CA GLU A 994 57.83 3.02 -0.66
C GLU A 994 57.10 3.03 0.69
N ASP A 995 57.77 3.56 1.73
CA ASP A 995 57.20 3.68 3.08
C ASP A 995 56.07 4.72 3.13
N LEU A 996 55.04 4.44 3.92
CA LEU A 996 53.90 5.33 4.12
C LEU A 996 54.34 6.57 4.93
N VAL A 997 54.23 7.76 4.32
CA VAL A 997 54.45 9.03 5.03
C VAL A 997 53.31 9.24 6.04
N TRP A 998 53.61 9.05 7.32
CA TRP A 998 52.64 9.10 8.41
C TRP A 998 52.67 10.45 9.16
N SER A 999 51.50 10.93 9.56
CA SER A 999 51.28 12.28 10.10
C SER A 999 51.35 12.40 11.63
N TYR A 1000 51.59 11.30 12.34
CA TYR A 1000 51.69 11.26 13.80
C TYR A 1000 53.17 11.28 14.23
N ASP A 1001 53.53 12.11 15.20
CA ASP A 1001 54.91 12.29 15.66
C ASP A 1001 55.53 10.98 16.23
N ASN A 1002 56.73 10.64 15.76
CA ASN A 1002 57.46 9.39 16.04
C ASN A 1002 58.05 9.29 17.47
N ASN A 1003 57.33 9.79 18.50
CA ASN A 1003 57.88 10.06 19.83
C ASN A 1003 57.35 9.17 20.97
N ASN A 1004 56.65 8.07 20.67
CA ASN A 1004 56.37 7.00 21.64
C ASN A 1004 56.66 5.63 21.02
N LYS A 1005 57.77 5.01 21.43
CA LYS A 1005 57.96 3.56 21.25
C LYS A 1005 57.11 2.83 22.28
N ILE A 1006 56.49 1.73 21.88
CA ILE A 1006 55.93 0.77 22.83
C ILE A 1006 57.12 0.08 23.52
N GLU A 1007 57.24 0.22 24.83
CA GLU A 1007 58.23 -0.51 25.63
C GLU A 1007 57.74 -1.95 25.85
N SER A 1008 58.64 -2.91 25.68
CA SER A 1008 58.39 -4.34 25.87
C SER A 1008 58.53 -4.74 27.34
N PRO A 1009 57.53 -5.37 27.97
CA PRO A 1009 57.70 -5.94 29.30
C PRO A 1009 58.54 -7.23 29.26
N ASP A 1010 59.57 -7.24 30.10
CA ASP A 1010 60.05 -8.38 30.89
C ASP A 1010 60.46 -9.69 30.16
N ASP A 1011 61.73 -9.75 29.75
CA ASP A 1011 62.54 -10.98 29.87
C ASP A 1011 63.06 -11.04 31.33
N ASP A 1012 62.58 -11.98 32.15
CA ASP A 1012 63.04 -12.18 33.54
C ASP A 1012 62.96 -13.68 33.91
N ASP A 1013 63.77 -14.51 33.23
CA ASP A 1013 63.92 -15.96 33.42
C ASP A 1013 65.41 -16.31 33.61
N ASP A 1014 65.80 -16.71 34.83
CA ASP A 1014 67.18 -17.10 35.19
C ASP A 1014 67.13 -18.14 36.34
N ASP A 1015 67.01 -19.45 36.03
CA ASP A 1015 67.43 -20.59 36.88
C ASP A 1015 67.26 -21.98 36.18
N ASP A 1016 68.41 -22.64 35.93
CA ASP A 1016 68.77 -24.09 35.90
C ASP A 1016 67.87 -25.28 35.41
N GLU A 1017 68.59 -26.28 34.87
CA GLU A 1017 68.28 -27.69 34.45
C GLU A 1017 67.54 -27.99 33.12
#